data_AF-A0A9P7GRX9-F1
#
_entry.id   AF-A0A9P7GRX9-F1
#
_cell.length_a   1.000
_cell.length_b   1.000
_cell.length_c   1.000
_cell.angle_alpha   90.00
_cell.angle_beta   90.00
_cell.angle_gamma   90.00
#
_symmetry.space_group_name_H-M   'P 1'
#
loop_
_entity.id
_entity.type
_entity.pdbx_description
1 polymer ?
#
loop_
_entity_poly.entity_id
_entity_poly.type
_entity_poly.pdbx_seq_one_letter_code
_entity_poly.pdbx_strand_id
1 'polypeptide(L)'
;MEAFAPANSSTAAAVTFITFVQDLKKKTKTWGPMIELCANGEKTLERFRYQFPEDWLYSDQLRGEWSAYNEILKRKNDSIQEQLAGLQLKIVAEDKIVENKIADVLQEWEQTRPVQGSMRADTAMNTINVFEGKLNRVQEEYDLVCRAKEALDLELTRHTRLEPVFEELRDLKAVWTALSGIWSQISELRDLSWATVQPRKLRQQIDGLLSSTKEMPTRMRQYAAFEYVQDVLKGLLKSNTIVSELKSEALKDRHWKQLFKVVRMPSQIAMPLMTLGNVYDMDLKRNETLIKEVIIQAQGEMALEEYIKQVKEIWTNYTLELVNYQNKCRLIRGWDDLFNKCSENLNSLTAMKLSPYYKVFEEEAGSWEEKLNRIHVLFDVWIDVQRQWVYLEGIFSGSADIKHLLPTESSRFAGINVEFLTVMKRVYKSPFVLDVMNIQGIQKSLERLADLLHKIQKALGEYLERERSSFPRFYFVGDEDLLEIIGNSKDILRIMKHLKKMFAGISTIMLDDDLTEIRGMASREGEEVYFSEPILLKDFPKINDWLAKIEASMRISLADLLCTAVTELQAFYGTSAKLTMDQLMPWMEKFPAQLVTLAVQVAWTASVETCLEVGQMPEGPLETVHQALDLLADIVLQELNPVTRRKCEHLITELVHQRDVIRELIQQRIVDSKGFTWLYQMRFYLDRNSSDPLERLAIKVADASFPYGWEYLGVPDRLVQTPLTDRVYLTLTQALDTQLGGAPFGPAGTGKTESVKALGVQLGRFVLVFCCDETFDFQAMGRIFVGLCQVGAWGCFDEFNRLEERILSAVSQQVQSIQQGLASLVKNPNTEIELVGKSLKINKNIGMAQIGLDRALR
;
A
#
# COMPACT_ATOMS: atom_id res chain seq x y z
N MET A 1 9.25 49.83 -109.07
CA MET A 1 10.55 49.10 -109.00
C MET A 1 11.74 50.01 -108.70
N GLU A 2 11.57 51.32 -108.49
CA GLU A 2 12.67 52.25 -108.14
C GLU A 2 13.02 52.32 -106.65
N ALA A 3 12.30 51.62 -105.77
CA ALA A 3 12.54 51.69 -104.32
C ALA A 3 13.69 50.79 -103.79
N PHE A 4 14.37 50.04 -104.66
CA PHE A 4 15.49 49.18 -104.26
C PHE A 4 16.74 49.53 -105.08
N ALA A 5 17.44 50.58 -104.65
CA ALA A 5 18.79 50.89 -105.07
C ALA A 5 19.79 50.17 -104.13
N PRO A 6 20.69 49.31 -104.62
CA PRO A 6 21.57 48.49 -103.78
C PRO A 6 22.91 49.21 -103.56
N ALA A 7 22.90 50.32 -102.79
CA ALA A 7 24.15 50.98 -102.43
C ALA A 7 24.39 51.04 -100.91
N ASN A 8 23.34 51.07 -100.06
CA ASN A 8 23.50 51.22 -98.60
C ASN A 8 22.50 50.39 -97.76
N SER A 9 21.94 49.31 -98.29
CA SER A 9 20.96 48.49 -97.57
C SER A 9 21.65 47.42 -96.69
N SER A 10 21.09 47.17 -95.49
CA SER A 10 21.56 46.13 -94.56
C SER A 10 21.68 44.75 -95.24
N THR A 11 22.54 43.87 -94.74
CA THR A 11 22.71 42.48 -95.21
C THR A 11 21.36 41.76 -95.34
N ALA A 12 20.43 42.01 -94.42
CA ALA A 12 19.06 41.49 -94.46
C ALA A 12 18.24 41.99 -95.67
N ALA A 13 18.36 43.28 -96.02
CA ALA A 13 17.68 43.88 -97.16
C ALA A 13 18.28 43.44 -98.50
N ALA A 14 19.60 43.21 -98.55
CA ALA A 14 20.28 42.63 -99.72
C ALA A 14 19.80 41.18 -99.97
N VAL A 15 19.67 40.36 -98.93
CA VAL A 15 19.20 38.97 -99.03
C VAL A 15 17.73 38.89 -99.49
N THR A 16 16.85 39.77 -99.00
CA THR A 16 15.45 39.83 -99.45
C THR A 16 15.31 40.32 -100.89
N PHE A 17 16.16 41.25 -101.32
CA PHE A 17 16.17 41.73 -102.70
C PHE A 17 16.64 40.65 -103.69
N ILE A 18 17.66 39.86 -103.32
CA ILE A 18 18.19 38.78 -104.16
C ILE A 18 17.17 37.65 -104.33
N THR A 19 16.52 37.22 -103.25
CA THR A 19 15.47 36.18 -103.31
C THR A 19 14.29 36.64 -104.17
N PHE A 20 13.89 37.91 -104.07
CA PHE A 20 12.82 38.47 -104.90
C PHE A 20 13.15 38.47 -106.41
N VAL A 21 14.37 38.85 -106.80
CA VAL A 21 14.77 38.85 -108.22
C VAL A 21 14.91 37.43 -108.78
N GLN A 22 15.39 36.47 -107.98
CA GLN A 22 15.43 35.06 -108.41
C GLN A 22 14.04 34.46 -108.62
N ASP A 23 13.07 34.80 -107.78
CA ASP A 23 11.68 34.37 -107.95
C ASP A 23 11.04 34.95 -109.22
N LEU A 24 11.31 36.22 -109.54
CA LEU A 24 10.84 36.83 -110.79
C LEU A 24 11.44 36.14 -112.03
N LYS A 25 12.71 35.70 -111.96
CA LYS A 25 13.39 34.94 -113.02
C LYS A 25 12.77 33.56 -113.25
N LYS A 26 12.26 32.91 -112.19
CA LYS A 26 11.50 31.66 -112.31
C LYS A 26 10.17 31.89 -113.03
N LYS A 27 9.43 32.95 -112.67
CA LYS A 27 8.13 33.29 -113.29
C LYS A 27 8.23 33.68 -114.76
N THR A 28 9.37 34.21 -115.20
CA THR A 28 9.60 34.57 -116.61
C THR A 28 9.53 33.37 -117.55
N LYS A 29 9.97 32.19 -117.10
CA LYS A 29 9.92 30.94 -117.88
C LYS A 29 8.49 30.50 -118.20
N THR A 30 7.53 30.84 -117.33
CA THR A 30 6.11 30.52 -117.51
C THR A 30 5.36 31.54 -118.37
N TRP A 31 5.70 32.83 -118.29
CA TRP A 31 4.96 33.88 -118.98
C TRP A 31 5.32 34.02 -120.48
N GLY A 32 6.55 33.69 -120.88
CA GLY A 32 6.99 33.75 -122.27
C GLY A 32 6.09 32.98 -123.26
N PRO A 33 5.81 31.69 -123.03
CA PRO A 33 4.93 30.91 -123.90
C PRO A 33 3.48 31.43 -123.97
N MET A 34 2.97 32.02 -122.88
CA MET A 34 1.62 32.57 -122.84
C MET A 34 1.48 33.80 -123.74
N ILE A 35 2.51 34.65 -123.80
CA ILE A 35 2.49 35.84 -124.67
C ILE A 35 2.54 35.45 -126.15
N GLU A 36 3.26 34.38 -126.51
CA GLU A 36 3.21 33.84 -127.88
C GLU A 36 1.84 33.24 -128.23
N LEU A 37 1.17 32.60 -127.27
CA LEU A 37 -0.18 32.09 -127.45
C LEU A 37 -1.17 33.23 -127.75
N CYS A 38 -1.08 34.35 -127.03
CA CYS A 38 -1.91 35.53 -127.28
C CYS A 38 -1.69 36.07 -128.70
N ALA A 39 -0.45 36.14 -129.18
CA ALA A 39 -0.14 36.58 -130.54
C ALA A 39 -0.71 35.63 -131.61
N ASN A 40 -0.72 34.32 -131.36
CA ASN A 40 -1.33 33.35 -132.27
C ASN A 40 -2.86 33.41 -132.24
N GLY A 41 -3.45 33.67 -131.07
CA GLY A 41 -4.89 33.90 -130.91
C GLY A 41 -5.37 35.11 -131.70
N GLU A 42 -4.64 36.23 -131.60
CA GLU A 42 -4.94 37.47 -132.35
C GLU A 42 -4.89 37.26 -133.86
N LYS A 43 -3.82 36.62 -134.38
CA LYS A 43 -3.73 36.26 -135.81
C LYS A 43 -4.87 35.36 -136.28
N THR A 44 -5.39 34.51 -135.40
CA THR A 44 -6.51 33.64 -135.73
C THR A 44 -7.82 34.43 -135.80
N LEU A 45 -8.03 35.35 -134.85
CA LEU A 45 -9.19 36.26 -134.83
C LEU A 45 -9.19 37.21 -136.04
N GLU A 46 -8.03 37.72 -136.44
CA GLU A 46 -7.86 38.51 -137.68
C GLU A 46 -8.26 37.70 -138.93
N ARG A 47 -7.87 36.42 -139.02
CA ARG A 47 -8.24 35.55 -140.14
C ARG A 47 -9.75 35.33 -140.26
N PHE A 48 -10.46 35.31 -139.13
CA PHE A 48 -11.92 35.21 -139.11
C PHE A 48 -12.64 36.56 -139.30
N ARG A 49 -11.91 37.64 -139.62
CA ARG A 49 -12.43 39.00 -139.83
C ARG A 49 -13.21 39.55 -138.63
N TYR A 50 -12.79 39.19 -137.42
CA TYR A 50 -13.36 39.74 -136.20
C TYR A 50 -13.01 41.23 -136.05
N GLN A 51 -13.97 42.07 -135.67
CA GLN A 51 -13.70 43.49 -135.39
C GLN A 51 -13.28 43.67 -133.94
N PHE A 52 -12.07 44.19 -133.72
CA PHE A 52 -11.54 44.43 -132.38
C PHE A 52 -12.07 45.74 -131.78
N PRO A 53 -12.38 45.76 -130.47
CA PRO A 53 -12.70 46.98 -129.72
C PRO A 53 -11.57 48.01 -129.73
N GLU A 54 -11.88 49.30 -129.50
CA GLU A 54 -10.87 50.38 -129.43
C GLU A 54 -9.87 50.22 -128.27
N ASP A 55 -10.21 49.45 -127.23
CA ASP A 55 -9.37 49.12 -126.07
C ASP A 55 -8.61 47.79 -126.22
N TRP A 56 -8.62 47.17 -127.41
CA TRP A 56 -7.89 45.93 -127.64
C TRP A 56 -6.38 46.14 -127.59
N LEU A 57 -5.72 45.39 -126.71
CA LEU A 57 -4.27 45.38 -126.56
C LEU A 57 -3.66 44.47 -127.63
N TYR A 58 -3.22 45.09 -128.72
CA TYR A 58 -2.56 44.39 -129.81
C TYR A 58 -1.33 43.64 -129.32
N SER A 59 -1.16 42.43 -129.82
CA SER A 59 -0.10 41.50 -129.45
C SER A 59 1.31 42.07 -129.64
N ASP A 60 1.49 43.01 -130.56
CA ASP A 60 2.75 43.73 -130.77
C ASP A 60 3.10 44.68 -129.61
N GLN A 61 2.10 45.36 -129.03
CA GLN A 61 2.29 46.23 -127.87
C GLN A 61 2.69 45.39 -126.64
N LEU A 62 2.05 44.22 -126.48
CA LEU A 62 2.34 43.27 -125.41
C LEU A 62 3.74 42.64 -125.55
N ARG A 63 4.19 42.36 -126.79
CA ARG A 63 5.58 41.96 -127.08
C ARG A 63 6.57 43.08 -126.77
N GLY A 64 6.23 44.33 -127.08
CA GLY A 64 7.03 45.50 -126.76
C GLY A 64 7.31 45.62 -125.25
N GLU A 65 6.26 45.64 -124.44
CA GLU A 65 6.37 45.69 -122.97
C GLU A 65 7.09 44.46 -122.38
N TRP A 66 6.84 43.26 -122.93
CA TRP A 66 7.55 42.05 -122.52
C TRP A 66 9.05 42.11 -122.82
N SER A 67 9.44 42.71 -123.95
CA SER A 67 10.84 42.91 -124.28
C SER A 67 11.50 43.89 -123.30
N ALA A 68 10.83 44.99 -122.96
CA ALA A 68 11.29 45.96 -121.98
C ALA A 68 11.42 45.33 -120.58
N TYR A 69 10.45 44.52 -120.16
CA TYR A 69 10.51 43.77 -118.91
C TYR A 69 11.71 42.83 -118.85
N ASN A 70 11.94 42.04 -119.90
CA ASN A 70 13.09 41.13 -119.95
C ASN A 70 14.42 41.89 -119.96
N GLU A 71 14.50 43.04 -120.61
CA GLU A 71 15.71 43.87 -120.61
C GLU A 71 15.99 44.46 -119.22
N ILE A 72 14.96 44.94 -118.51
CA ILE A 72 15.08 45.42 -117.13
C ILE A 72 15.49 44.28 -116.19
N LEU A 73 14.84 43.13 -116.28
CA LEU A 73 15.16 41.94 -115.47
C LEU A 73 16.62 41.50 -115.74
N LYS A 74 17.05 41.51 -117.00
CA LYS A 74 18.41 41.16 -117.40
C LYS A 74 19.41 42.15 -116.80
N ARG A 75 19.21 43.47 -116.97
CA ARG A 75 20.08 44.50 -116.35
C ARG A 75 20.17 44.35 -114.83
N LYS A 76 19.06 44.09 -114.15
CA LYS A 76 19.06 43.92 -112.69
C LYS A 76 19.72 42.60 -112.25
N ASN A 77 19.51 41.51 -112.99
CA ASN A 77 20.21 40.25 -112.76
C ASN A 77 21.72 40.37 -112.98
N ASP A 78 22.14 41.10 -114.02
CA ASP A 78 23.55 41.32 -114.32
C ASP A 78 24.21 42.20 -113.25
N SER A 79 23.51 43.23 -112.74
CA SER A 79 23.96 44.03 -111.59
C SER A 79 24.10 43.21 -110.29
N ILE A 80 23.21 42.23 -110.07
CA ILE A 80 23.33 41.30 -108.92
C ILE A 80 24.53 40.37 -109.11
N GLN A 81 24.76 39.85 -110.32
CA GLN A 81 25.91 39.00 -110.64
C GLN A 81 27.24 39.74 -110.42
N GLU A 82 27.30 41.03 -110.75
CA GLU A 82 28.48 41.87 -110.59
C GLU A 82 28.84 42.11 -109.10
N GLN A 83 27.85 42.13 -108.20
CA GLN A 83 28.04 42.30 -106.76
C GLN A 83 28.04 41.00 -105.94
N LEU A 84 27.77 39.85 -106.58
CA LEU A 84 27.55 38.56 -105.92
C LEU A 84 28.81 38.07 -105.17
N ALA A 85 29.98 38.23 -105.78
CA ALA A 85 31.26 37.86 -105.17
C ALA A 85 31.57 38.69 -103.91
N GLY A 86 31.18 39.98 -103.88
CA GLY A 86 31.37 40.85 -102.72
C GLY A 86 30.45 40.54 -101.54
N LEU A 87 29.22 40.09 -101.82
CA LEU A 87 28.25 39.69 -100.80
C LEU A 87 28.57 38.31 -100.20
N GLN A 88 29.03 37.36 -101.02
CA GLN A 88 29.49 36.05 -100.54
C GLN A 88 30.67 36.20 -99.55
N LEU A 89 31.65 37.06 -99.85
CA LEU A 89 32.77 37.35 -98.94
C LEU A 89 32.31 37.96 -97.60
N LYS A 90 31.33 38.88 -97.61
CA LYS A 90 30.78 39.47 -96.38
C LYS A 90 30.07 38.45 -95.50
N ILE A 91 29.28 37.55 -96.10
CA ILE A 91 28.53 36.54 -95.33
C ILE A 91 29.44 35.45 -94.78
N VAL A 92 30.50 35.07 -95.50
CA VAL A 92 31.55 34.18 -94.96
C VAL A 92 32.31 34.85 -93.79
N ALA A 93 32.53 36.16 -93.85
CA ALA A 93 33.15 36.90 -92.75
C ALA A 93 32.20 37.02 -91.53
N GLU A 94 30.91 37.29 -91.73
CA GLU A 94 29.92 37.32 -90.64
C GLU A 94 29.72 35.93 -90.00
N ASP A 95 29.72 34.87 -90.80
CA ASP A 95 29.63 33.49 -90.31
C ASP A 95 30.78 33.16 -89.35
N LYS A 96 32.02 33.54 -89.70
CA LYS A 96 33.18 33.35 -88.82
C LYS A 96 33.11 34.17 -87.52
N ILE A 97 32.49 35.35 -87.56
CA ILE A 97 32.26 36.18 -86.37
C ILE A 97 31.24 35.50 -85.45
N VAL A 98 30.15 34.99 -86.01
CA VAL A 98 29.13 34.25 -85.25
C VAL A 98 29.72 32.96 -84.68
N GLU A 99 30.57 32.23 -85.41
CA GLU A 99 31.27 31.05 -84.88
C GLU A 99 32.15 31.38 -83.66
N ASN A 100 32.91 32.48 -83.70
CA ASN A 100 33.70 32.92 -82.56
C ASN A 100 32.81 33.30 -81.36
N LYS A 101 31.71 34.02 -81.59
CA LYS A 101 30.73 34.33 -80.52
C LYS A 101 30.13 33.08 -79.90
N ILE A 102 29.83 32.05 -80.70
CA ILE A 102 29.34 30.76 -80.19
C ILE A 102 30.40 30.12 -79.29
N ALA A 103 31.67 30.11 -79.71
CA ALA A 103 32.77 29.55 -78.90
C ALA A 103 32.97 30.31 -77.57
N ASP A 104 32.91 31.63 -77.58
CA ASP A 104 33.05 32.47 -76.39
C ASP A 104 31.92 32.23 -75.38
N VAL A 105 30.67 32.13 -75.86
CA VAL A 105 29.50 31.85 -75.01
C VAL A 105 29.57 30.44 -74.42
N LEU A 106 30.06 29.45 -75.16
CA LEU A 106 30.29 28.09 -74.65
C LEU A 106 31.35 28.07 -73.54
N GLN A 107 32.44 28.82 -73.71
CA GLN A 107 33.49 28.94 -72.69
C GLN A 107 33.00 29.68 -71.44
N GLU A 108 32.18 30.72 -71.60
CA GLU A 108 31.54 31.43 -70.47
C GLU A 108 30.63 30.48 -69.67
N TRP A 109 29.87 29.60 -70.34
CA TRP A 109 29.00 28.61 -69.69
C TRP A 109 29.76 27.61 -68.82
N GLU A 110 30.87 27.06 -69.32
CA GLU A 110 31.68 26.09 -68.59
C GLU A 110 32.21 26.65 -67.26
N GLN A 111 32.50 27.96 -67.22
CA GLN A 111 33.02 28.64 -66.03
C GLN A 111 31.93 29.12 -65.08
N THR A 112 30.77 29.55 -65.61
CA THR A 112 29.72 30.23 -64.83
C THR A 112 28.55 29.33 -64.44
N ARG A 113 28.51 28.07 -64.90
CA ARG A 113 27.45 27.11 -64.58
C ARG A 113 27.25 26.96 -63.06
N PRO A 114 26.04 27.23 -62.54
CA PRO A 114 25.77 27.17 -61.10
C PRO A 114 25.55 25.73 -60.64
N VAL A 115 26.67 25.01 -60.45
CA VAL A 115 26.67 23.61 -59.97
C VAL A 115 26.89 23.53 -58.46
N GLN A 116 27.42 24.60 -57.84
CA GLN A 116 27.72 24.64 -56.40
C GLN A 116 26.42 24.75 -55.57
N GLY A 117 26.19 23.76 -54.70
CA GLY A 117 24.96 23.68 -53.91
C GLY A 117 24.81 24.72 -52.79
N SER A 118 25.87 25.45 -52.44
CA SER A 118 25.84 26.51 -51.42
C SER A 118 25.31 27.86 -51.94
N MET A 119 25.03 27.97 -53.24
CA MET A 119 24.52 29.20 -53.85
C MET A 119 23.05 29.40 -53.49
N ARG A 120 22.65 30.67 -53.25
CA ARG A 120 21.23 31.00 -53.08
C ARG A 120 20.46 30.77 -54.37
N ALA A 121 19.27 30.17 -54.27
CA ALA A 121 18.43 29.85 -55.42
C ALA A 121 18.15 31.07 -56.32
N ASP A 122 17.95 32.24 -55.73
CA ASP A 122 17.72 33.49 -56.49
C ASP A 122 18.94 33.91 -57.30
N THR A 123 20.15 33.77 -56.74
CA THR A 123 21.40 34.10 -57.42
C THR A 123 21.65 33.13 -58.58
N ALA A 124 21.43 31.84 -58.36
CA ALA A 124 21.57 30.81 -59.40
C ALA A 124 20.56 31.00 -60.54
N MET A 125 19.30 31.31 -60.20
CA MET A 125 18.23 31.54 -61.20
C MET A 125 18.48 32.80 -62.04
N ASN A 126 19.01 33.87 -61.42
CA ASN A 126 19.40 35.08 -62.14
C ASN A 126 20.54 34.82 -63.14
N THR A 127 21.57 34.06 -62.75
CA THR A 127 22.67 33.68 -63.65
C THR A 127 22.16 32.86 -64.85
N ILE A 128 21.23 31.92 -64.61
CA ILE A 128 20.62 31.10 -65.66
C ILE A 128 19.80 31.95 -66.64
N ASN A 129 18.94 32.85 -66.15
CA ASN A 129 18.10 33.70 -67.00
C ASN A 129 18.92 34.70 -67.84
N VAL A 130 19.99 35.27 -67.27
CA VAL A 130 20.90 36.16 -68.00
C VAL A 130 21.61 35.41 -69.13
N PHE A 131 22.04 34.17 -68.86
CA PHE A 131 22.72 33.35 -69.86
C PHE A 131 21.75 32.85 -70.96
N GLU A 132 20.51 32.48 -70.62
CA GLU A 132 19.45 32.13 -71.58
C GLU A 132 19.18 33.27 -72.58
N GLY A 133 19.14 34.52 -72.09
CA GLY A 133 18.98 35.71 -72.94
C GLY A 133 20.16 35.94 -73.88
N LYS A 134 21.39 35.63 -73.46
CA LYS A 134 22.59 35.69 -74.31
C LYS A 134 22.56 34.59 -75.38
N LEU A 135 22.22 33.36 -74.98
CA LEU A 135 22.19 32.19 -75.86
C LEU A 135 21.14 32.34 -76.98
N ASN A 136 19.94 32.84 -76.66
CA ASN A 136 18.88 33.11 -77.64
C ASN A 136 19.30 34.15 -78.70
N ARG A 137 20.01 35.22 -78.31
CA ARG A 137 20.49 36.24 -79.27
C ARG A 137 21.50 35.66 -80.27
N VAL A 138 22.40 34.80 -79.80
CA VAL A 138 23.39 34.15 -80.66
C VAL A 138 22.72 33.13 -81.60
N GLN A 139 21.68 32.43 -81.14
CA GLN A 139 20.86 31.55 -81.98
C GLN A 139 20.14 32.32 -83.10
N GLU A 140 19.55 33.48 -82.79
CA GLU A 140 18.87 34.32 -83.78
C GLU A 140 19.85 34.84 -84.86
N GLU A 141 21.05 35.28 -84.45
CA GLU A 141 22.13 35.69 -85.37
C GLU A 141 22.58 34.51 -86.25
N TYR A 142 22.72 33.32 -85.68
CA TYR A 142 23.09 32.09 -86.40
C TYR A 142 22.03 31.67 -87.43
N ASP A 143 20.75 31.71 -87.07
CA ASP A 143 19.63 31.37 -87.96
C ASP A 143 19.47 32.37 -89.12
N LEU A 144 19.84 33.64 -88.90
CA LEU A 144 19.90 34.66 -89.94
C LEU A 144 21.03 34.39 -90.94
N VAL A 145 22.23 34.04 -90.46
CA VAL A 145 23.38 33.69 -91.31
C VAL A 145 23.12 32.41 -92.10
N CYS A 146 22.49 31.40 -91.49
CA CYS A 146 22.09 30.17 -92.20
C CYS A 146 21.13 30.44 -93.36
N ARG A 147 20.10 31.26 -93.13
CA ARG A 147 19.16 31.68 -94.19
C ARG A 147 19.86 32.50 -95.30
N ALA A 148 20.84 33.32 -94.93
CA ALA A 148 21.63 34.09 -95.90
C ALA A 148 22.56 33.20 -96.75
N LYS A 149 23.13 32.13 -96.16
CA LYS A 149 23.91 31.12 -96.89
C LYS A 149 23.04 30.30 -97.85
N GLU A 150 21.85 29.89 -97.43
CA GLU A 150 20.85 29.21 -98.28
C GLU A 150 20.45 30.06 -99.49
N ALA A 151 20.23 31.37 -99.31
CA ALA A 151 19.83 32.28 -100.38
C ALA A 151 20.92 32.55 -101.43
N LEU A 152 22.18 32.24 -101.13
CA LEU A 152 23.35 32.50 -101.98
C LEU A 152 24.02 31.23 -102.51
N ASP A 153 23.38 30.06 -102.36
CA ASP A 153 23.91 28.74 -102.72
C ASP A 153 25.31 28.47 -102.14
N LEU A 154 25.55 28.91 -100.89
CA LEU A 154 26.78 28.63 -100.15
C LEU A 154 26.64 27.34 -99.33
N GLU A 155 27.75 26.61 -99.11
CA GLU A 155 27.76 25.39 -98.28
C GLU A 155 27.31 25.68 -96.84
N LEU A 156 26.36 24.89 -96.35
CA LEU A 156 25.78 25.01 -95.02
C LEU A 156 26.48 24.07 -94.03
N THR A 157 27.28 24.64 -93.14
CA THR A 157 27.79 23.93 -91.96
C THR A 157 26.83 24.13 -90.79
N ARG A 158 26.05 23.09 -90.44
CA ARG A 158 25.17 23.13 -89.26
C ARG A 158 25.96 22.85 -87.99
N HIS A 159 25.94 23.79 -87.04
CA HIS A 159 26.59 23.64 -85.74
C HIS A 159 25.65 22.95 -84.75
N THR A 160 25.90 21.67 -84.45
CA THR A 160 25.13 20.86 -83.49
C THR A 160 25.49 21.10 -82.00
N ARG A 161 26.35 22.08 -81.71
CA ARG A 161 26.88 22.30 -80.35
C ARG A 161 26.01 23.18 -79.46
N LEU A 162 25.04 23.91 -80.03
CA LEU A 162 24.14 24.79 -79.26
C LEU A 162 22.99 24.02 -78.60
N GLU A 163 22.46 22.97 -79.26
CA GLU A 163 21.34 22.17 -78.75
C GLU A 163 21.62 21.52 -77.38
N PRO A 164 22.76 20.87 -77.12
CA PRO A 164 23.06 20.29 -75.80
C PRO A 164 23.10 21.33 -74.67
N VAL A 165 23.57 22.54 -74.96
CA VAL A 165 23.65 23.62 -73.96
C VAL A 165 22.27 24.18 -73.63
N PHE A 166 21.38 24.25 -74.62
CA PHE A 166 19.96 24.56 -74.38
C PHE A 166 19.28 23.49 -73.52
N GLU A 167 19.57 22.20 -73.74
CA GLU A 167 19.06 21.11 -72.90
C GLU A 167 19.60 21.21 -71.46
N GLU A 168 20.91 21.39 -71.28
CA GLU A 168 21.52 21.56 -69.95
C GLU A 168 21.00 22.79 -69.21
N LEU A 169 20.81 23.92 -69.90
CA LEU A 169 20.27 25.14 -69.32
C LEU A 169 18.84 24.93 -68.86
N ARG A 170 18.01 24.28 -69.69
CA ARG A 170 16.63 23.95 -69.36
C ARG A 170 16.56 23.02 -68.15
N ASP A 171 17.43 22.02 -68.08
CA ASP A 171 17.52 21.10 -66.95
C ASP A 171 17.95 21.82 -65.67
N LEU A 172 19.00 22.65 -65.71
CA LEU A 172 19.45 23.46 -64.57
C LEU A 172 18.39 24.46 -64.09
N LYS A 173 17.69 25.11 -65.02
CA LYS A 173 16.58 26.02 -64.70
C LYS A 173 15.45 25.28 -63.99
N ALA A 174 15.11 24.09 -64.45
CA ALA A 174 14.09 23.25 -63.84
C ALA A 174 14.51 22.77 -62.44
N VAL A 175 15.77 22.38 -62.25
CA VAL A 175 16.33 22.01 -60.92
C VAL A 175 16.22 23.17 -59.94
N TRP A 176 16.76 24.34 -60.29
CA TRP A 176 16.78 25.49 -59.37
C TRP A 176 15.39 26.06 -59.07
N THR A 177 14.45 25.98 -60.02
CA THR A 177 13.04 26.33 -59.78
C THR A 177 12.37 25.37 -58.80
N ALA A 178 12.60 24.06 -58.95
CA ALA A 178 12.07 23.06 -58.03
C ALA A 178 12.69 23.18 -56.63
N LEU A 179 14.00 23.46 -56.56
CA LEU A 179 14.70 23.70 -55.30
C LEU A 179 14.27 25.01 -54.63
N SER A 180 13.95 26.08 -55.37
CA SER A 180 13.46 27.34 -54.77
C SER A 180 12.13 27.14 -54.05
N GLY A 181 11.23 26.31 -54.60
CA GLY A 181 9.97 25.93 -53.95
C GLY A 181 10.21 25.23 -52.60
N ILE A 182 11.20 24.33 -52.53
CA ILE A 182 11.60 23.67 -51.28
C ILE A 182 12.21 24.67 -50.30
N TRP A 183 13.09 25.56 -50.74
CA TRP A 183 13.70 26.59 -49.89
C TRP A 183 12.67 27.57 -49.32
N SER A 184 11.65 27.95 -50.09
CA SER A 184 10.53 28.77 -49.62
C SER A 184 9.78 28.08 -48.49
N GLN A 185 9.44 26.80 -48.67
CA GLN A 185 8.75 26.02 -47.64
C GLN A 185 9.63 25.84 -46.39
N ILE A 186 10.95 25.65 -46.54
CA ILE A 186 11.89 25.62 -45.40
C ILE A 186 11.91 26.98 -44.68
N SER A 187 11.87 28.11 -45.41
CA SER A 187 11.79 29.45 -44.81
C SER A 187 10.51 29.66 -44.03
N GLU A 188 9.36 29.26 -44.59
CA GLU A 188 8.07 29.30 -43.91
C GLU A 188 8.09 28.48 -42.61
N LEU A 189 8.72 27.30 -42.62
CA LEU A 189 8.90 26.49 -41.41
C LEU A 189 9.76 27.23 -40.37
N ARG A 190 10.81 27.96 -40.79
CA ARG A 190 11.67 28.73 -39.87
C ARG A 190 10.94 29.92 -39.25
N ASP A 191 9.98 30.52 -39.94
CA ASP A 191 9.23 31.67 -39.45
C ASP A 191 8.09 31.29 -38.47
N LEU A 192 7.80 29.99 -38.30
CA LEU A 192 6.82 29.52 -37.33
C LEU A 192 7.19 29.92 -35.89
N SER A 193 6.23 30.50 -35.16
CA SER A 193 6.36 30.80 -33.74
C SER A 193 6.57 29.52 -32.92
N TRP A 194 7.56 29.52 -32.02
CA TRP A 194 7.87 28.37 -31.16
C TRP A 194 6.69 27.90 -30.32
N ALA A 195 5.77 28.80 -29.96
CA ALA A 195 4.57 28.45 -29.21
C ALA A 195 3.66 27.48 -29.99
N THR A 196 3.52 27.68 -31.31
CA THR A 196 2.60 26.93 -32.18
C THR A 196 3.23 25.71 -32.85
N VAL A 197 4.55 25.55 -32.75
CA VAL A 197 5.28 24.39 -33.31
C VAL A 197 4.80 23.09 -32.67
N GLN A 198 4.37 22.16 -33.52
CA GLN A 198 4.04 20.78 -33.15
C GLN A 198 5.08 19.83 -33.75
N PRO A 199 5.94 19.18 -32.93
CA PRO A 199 7.06 18.36 -33.42
C PRO A 199 6.65 17.22 -34.37
N ARG A 200 5.45 16.64 -34.18
CA ARG A 200 4.90 15.61 -35.08
C ARG A 200 4.54 16.14 -36.46
N LYS A 201 3.87 17.31 -36.52
CA LYS A 201 3.51 17.95 -37.81
C LYS A 201 4.74 18.47 -38.53
N LEU A 202 5.69 19.05 -37.79
CA LEU A 202 6.96 19.51 -38.31
C LEU A 202 7.74 18.35 -38.96
N ARG A 203 7.80 17.19 -38.30
CA ARG A 203 8.38 15.98 -38.88
C ARG A 203 7.69 15.55 -40.17
N GLN A 204 6.34 15.50 -40.17
CA GLN A 204 5.57 15.12 -41.36
C GLN A 204 5.82 16.08 -42.54
N GLN A 205 5.93 17.38 -42.28
CA GLN A 205 6.26 18.38 -43.30
C GLN A 205 7.68 18.20 -43.84
N ILE A 206 8.68 17.96 -42.98
CA ILE A 206 10.07 17.70 -43.40
C ILE A 206 10.17 16.36 -44.17
N ASP A 207 9.49 15.30 -43.73
CA ASP A 207 9.41 14.02 -44.44
C ASP A 207 8.70 14.16 -45.80
N GLY A 208 7.65 14.98 -45.88
CA GLY A 208 6.94 15.32 -47.13
C GLY A 208 7.81 16.12 -48.10
N LEU A 209 8.62 17.06 -47.60
CA LEU A 209 9.64 17.75 -48.39
C LEU A 209 10.70 16.77 -48.90
N LEU A 210 11.15 15.85 -48.04
CA LEU A 210 12.12 14.83 -48.41
C LEU A 210 11.55 13.86 -49.46
N SER A 211 10.27 13.45 -49.37
CA SER A 211 9.63 12.62 -50.39
C SER A 211 9.48 13.37 -51.72
N SER A 212 9.11 14.65 -51.67
CA SER A 212 9.00 15.51 -52.86
C SER A 212 10.35 15.62 -53.61
N THR A 213 11.48 15.64 -52.89
CA THR A 213 12.81 15.58 -53.54
C THR A 213 13.07 14.23 -54.24
N LYS A 214 12.51 13.12 -53.74
CA LYS A 214 12.68 11.78 -54.32
C LYS A 214 11.84 11.55 -55.58
N GLU A 215 10.81 12.35 -55.82
CA GLU A 215 9.96 12.27 -57.02
C GLU A 215 10.59 13.00 -58.22
N MET A 216 11.64 13.80 -58.00
CA MET A 216 12.32 14.55 -59.08
C MET A 216 13.01 13.63 -60.09
N PRO A 217 13.06 13.97 -61.39
CA PRO A 217 13.72 13.17 -62.42
C PRO A 217 15.18 12.81 -62.10
N THR A 218 15.65 11.64 -62.51
CA THR A 218 17.03 11.16 -62.24
C THR A 218 18.12 12.09 -62.76
N ARG A 219 17.89 12.78 -63.88
CA ARG A 219 18.81 13.80 -64.43
C ARG A 219 19.02 14.98 -63.48
N MET A 220 18.00 15.35 -62.71
CA MET A 220 18.07 16.46 -61.73
C MET A 220 18.81 16.09 -60.45
N ARG A 221 18.89 14.79 -60.12
CA ARG A 221 19.53 14.28 -58.90
C ARG A 221 21.05 14.22 -58.97
N GLN A 222 21.62 14.38 -60.16
CA GLN A 222 23.07 14.33 -60.40
C GLN A 222 23.78 15.63 -60.02
N TYR A 223 23.03 16.72 -59.78
CA TYR A 223 23.59 18.03 -59.43
C TYR A 223 23.88 18.14 -57.92
N ALA A 224 25.02 18.72 -57.56
CA ALA A 224 25.43 18.90 -56.16
C ALA A 224 24.47 19.80 -55.35
N ALA A 225 23.72 20.68 -56.02
CA ALA A 225 22.66 21.48 -55.38
C ALA A 225 21.51 20.61 -54.81
N PHE A 226 21.18 19.51 -55.46
CA PHE A 226 20.17 18.56 -54.98
C PHE A 226 20.66 17.80 -53.74
N GLU A 227 21.91 17.32 -53.77
CA GLU A 227 22.54 16.60 -52.66
C GLU A 227 22.61 17.47 -51.40
N TYR A 228 22.99 18.74 -51.55
CA TYR A 228 23.05 19.69 -50.44
C TYR A 228 21.67 19.90 -49.78
N VAL A 229 20.60 20.06 -50.55
CA VAL A 229 19.23 20.22 -50.00
C VAL A 229 18.76 18.95 -49.29
N GLN A 230 19.08 17.77 -49.83
CA GLN A 230 18.80 16.51 -49.15
C GLN A 230 19.51 16.40 -47.80
N ASP A 231 20.78 16.79 -47.72
CA ASP A 231 21.55 16.71 -46.48
C ASP A 231 21.09 17.72 -45.44
N VAL A 232 20.65 18.92 -45.86
CA VAL A 232 19.99 19.89 -44.98
C VAL A 232 18.67 19.31 -44.43
N LEU A 233 17.81 18.75 -45.28
CA LEU A 233 16.54 18.14 -44.85
C LEU A 233 16.75 16.95 -43.91
N LYS A 234 17.70 16.05 -44.22
CA LYS A 234 18.10 14.94 -43.32
C LYS A 234 18.67 15.48 -42.00
N GLY A 235 19.40 16.58 -42.04
CA GLY A 235 19.91 17.29 -40.87
C GLY A 235 18.79 17.81 -39.96
N LEU A 236 17.81 18.52 -40.55
CA LEU A 236 16.63 19.02 -39.83
C LEU A 236 15.79 17.89 -39.24
N LEU A 237 15.64 16.78 -39.98
CA LEU A 237 14.92 15.60 -39.49
C LEU A 237 15.59 14.96 -38.27
N LYS A 238 16.94 14.89 -38.26
CA LYS A 238 17.70 14.44 -37.08
C LYS A 238 17.56 15.41 -35.91
N SER A 239 17.57 16.72 -36.16
CA SER A 239 17.37 17.73 -35.11
C SER A 239 15.96 17.75 -34.52
N ASN A 240 14.96 17.20 -35.24
CA ASN A 240 13.57 17.19 -34.79
C ASN A 240 13.35 16.36 -33.50
N THR A 241 14.19 15.37 -33.19
CA THR A 241 14.11 14.66 -31.91
C THR A 241 14.41 15.60 -30.74
N ILE A 242 15.47 16.40 -30.84
CA ILE A 242 15.85 17.40 -29.84
C ILE A 242 14.76 18.50 -29.74
N VAL A 243 14.18 18.92 -30.87
CA VAL A 243 13.04 19.86 -30.89
C VAL A 243 11.83 19.28 -30.14
N SER A 244 11.57 17.98 -30.28
CA SER A 244 10.49 17.30 -29.55
C SER A 244 10.76 17.26 -28.04
N GLU A 245 12.00 17.03 -27.63
CA GLU A 245 12.38 17.05 -26.21
C GLU A 245 12.35 18.47 -25.63
N LEU A 246 12.79 19.47 -26.40
CA LEU A 246 12.74 20.88 -26.03
C LEU A 246 11.32 21.45 -25.91
N LYS A 247 10.34 20.81 -26.55
CA LYS A 247 8.92 21.19 -26.43
C LYS A 247 8.22 20.50 -25.25
N SER A 248 8.94 19.69 -24.46
CA SER A 248 8.41 19.08 -23.24
C SER A 248 7.92 20.11 -22.23
N GLU A 249 6.82 19.80 -21.53
CA GLU A 249 6.27 20.63 -20.45
C GLU A 249 7.20 20.73 -19.24
N ALA A 250 8.20 19.84 -19.13
CA ALA A 250 9.24 19.89 -18.11
C ALA A 250 10.09 21.18 -18.18
N LEU A 251 10.22 21.78 -19.37
CA LEU A 251 11.08 22.95 -19.58
C LEU A 251 10.36 24.26 -19.23
N LYS A 252 10.74 24.84 -18.09
CA LYS A 252 10.28 26.15 -17.62
C LYS A 252 11.23 27.27 -18.01
N ASP A 253 10.82 28.52 -17.83
CA ASP A 253 11.62 29.73 -18.14
C ASP A 253 13.04 29.71 -17.55
N ARG A 254 13.21 29.11 -16.36
CA ARG A 254 14.53 28.95 -15.73
C ARG A 254 15.49 28.08 -16.57
N HIS A 255 14.99 26.99 -17.14
CA HIS A 255 15.76 26.09 -18.00
C HIS A 255 16.08 26.74 -19.34
N TRP A 256 15.14 27.50 -19.92
CA TRP A 256 15.39 28.30 -21.12
C TRP A 256 16.47 29.36 -20.91
N LYS A 257 16.45 30.08 -19.78
CA LYS A 257 17.52 31.03 -19.40
C LYS A 257 18.88 30.34 -19.26
N GLN A 258 18.92 29.13 -18.70
CA GLN A 258 20.14 28.33 -18.59
C GLN A 258 20.66 27.91 -19.97
N LEU A 259 19.77 27.42 -20.85
CA LEU A 259 20.11 27.08 -22.24
C LEU A 259 20.67 28.28 -23.01
N PHE A 260 20.02 29.45 -22.94
CA PHE A 260 20.52 30.66 -23.62
C PHE A 260 21.90 31.10 -23.13
N LYS A 261 22.17 30.97 -21.82
CA LYS A 261 23.48 31.27 -21.24
C LYS A 261 24.56 30.29 -21.70
N VAL A 262 24.23 29.01 -21.81
CA VAL A 262 25.16 27.95 -22.21
C VAL A 262 25.51 28.03 -23.71
N VAL A 263 24.53 28.32 -24.56
CA VAL A 263 24.70 28.43 -26.02
C VAL A 263 25.35 29.77 -26.45
N ARG A 264 25.58 30.70 -25.51
CA ARG A 264 26.17 32.03 -25.75
C ARG A 264 25.38 32.86 -26.78
N MET A 265 24.06 32.72 -26.81
CA MET A 265 23.20 33.56 -27.64
C MET A 265 22.96 34.93 -26.97
N PRO A 266 22.74 36.02 -27.73
CA PRO A 266 22.37 37.30 -27.18
C PRO A 266 21.09 37.14 -26.35
N SER A 267 21.15 37.54 -25.08
CA SER A 267 20.13 37.35 -24.04
C SER A 267 18.83 38.15 -24.23
N GLN A 268 18.46 38.49 -25.47
CA GLN A 268 17.35 39.40 -25.80
C GLN A 268 16.17 38.74 -26.51
N ILE A 269 16.18 37.43 -26.78
CA ILE A 269 14.99 36.77 -27.35
C ILE A 269 14.03 36.44 -26.20
N ALA A 270 12.95 37.21 -26.09
CA ALA A 270 11.84 36.88 -25.20
C ALA A 270 11.12 35.63 -25.73
N MET A 271 10.76 34.68 -24.85
CA MET A 271 10.03 33.45 -25.18
C MET A 271 8.84 33.61 -26.16
N PRO A 272 8.05 34.71 -26.13
CA PRO A 272 6.95 34.91 -27.07
C PRO A 272 7.37 35.22 -28.51
N LEU A 273 8.58 35.77 -28.72
CA LEU A 273 9.11 36.18 -30.02
C LEU A 273 10.01 35.11 -30.66
N MET A 274 10.20 33.99 -29.98
CA MET A 274 11.05 32.90 -30.42
C MET A 274 10.41 32.17 -31.61
N THR A 275 11.13 32.06 -32.72
CA THR A 275 10.72 31.25 -33.89
C THR A 275 11.48 29.93 -33.95
N LEU A 276 10.98 28.98 -34.73
CA LEU A 276 11.67 27.71 -34.99
C LEU A 276 13.05 27.95 -35.62
N GLY A 277 13.19 29.00 -36.44
CA GLY A 277 14.46 29.45 -37.00
C GLY A 277 15.49 29.73 -35.92
N ASN A 278 15.12 30.46 -34.86
CA ASN A 278 16.02 30.73 -33.76
C ASN A 278 16.49 29.46 -33.04
N VAL A 279 15.65 28.41 -32.98
CA VAL A 279 16.02 27.11 -32.37
C VAL A 279 16.99 26.34 -33.24
N TYR A 280 16.79 26.34 -34.55
CA TYR A 280 17.74 25.71 -35.48
C TYR A 280 19.08 26.46 -35.54
N ASP A 281 19.08 27.77 -35.36
CA ASP A 281 20.28 28.60 -35.32
C ASP A 281 21.14 28.38 -34.06
N MET A 282 20.64 27.66 -33.04
CA MET A 282 21.41 27.26 -31.83
C MET A 282 22.41 26.13 -32.06
N ASP A 283 22.56 25.68 -33.31
CA ASP A 283 23.42 24.56 -33.72
C ASP A 283 23.24 23.33 -32.82
N LEU A 284 22.01 22.78 -32.85
CA LEU A 284 21.53 21.70 -31.99
C LEU A 284 22.44 20.46 -31.99
N LYS A 285 23.21 20.24 -33.07
CA LYS A 285 24.17 19.13 -33.18
C LYS A 285 25.43 19.34 -32.35
N ARG A 286 25.94 20.57 -32.29
CA ARG A 286 27.18 20.88 -31.55
C ARG A 286 26.96 20.93 -30.04
N ASN A 287 25.76 21.33 -29.64
CA ASN A 287 25.39 21.53 -28.23
C ASN A 287 24.48 20.40 -27.67
N GLU A 288 24.38 19.27 -28.37
CA GLU A 288 23.43 18.18 -28.05
C GLU A 288 23.57 17.66 -26.61
N THR A 289 24.80 17.45 -26.12
CA THR A 289 25.06 16.94 -24.77
C THR A 289 24.57 17.89 -23.68
N LEU A 290 24.86 19.18 -23.84
CA LEU A 290 24.47 20.24 -22.89
C LEU A 290 22.96 20.44 -22.87
N ILE A 291 22.31 20.36 -24.04
CA ILE A 291 20.85 20.44 -24.14
C ILE A 291 20.21 19.25 -23.42
N LYS A 292 20.74 18.04 -23.61
CA LYS A 292 20.27 16.83 -22.93
C LYS A 292 20.43 16.91 -21.41
N GLU A 293 21.53 17.45 -20.90
CA GLU A 293 21.72 17.65 -19.45
C GLU A 293 20.64 18.55 -18.84
N VAL A 294 20.31 19.67 -19.49
CA VAL A 294 19.25 20.58 -19.02
C VAL A 294 17.87 19.92 -19.12
N ILE A 295 17.62 19.11 -20.15
CA ILE A 295 16.37 18.35 -20.29
C ILE A 295 16.24 17.31 -19.17
N ILE A 296 17.30 16.57 -18.85
CA ILE A 296 17.30 15.59 -17.77
C ILE A 296 17.04 16.29 -16.42
N GLN A 297 17.68 17.44 -16.19
CA GLN A 297 17.41 18.26 -15.01
C GLN A 297 15.92 18.66 -14.93
N ALA A 298 15.39 19.19 -16.03
CA ALA A 298 14.00 19.62 -16.11
C ALA A 298 13.00 18.48 -15.86
N GLN A 299 13.27 17.29 -16.42
CA GLN A 299 12.45 16.09 -16.21
C GLN A 299 12.49 15.62 -14.75
N GLY A 300 13.67 15.62 -14.14
CA GLY A 300 13.83 15.29 -12.71
C GLY A 300 13.09 16.28 -11.81
N GLU A 301 13.15 17.57 -12.12
CA GLU A 301 12.39 18.61 -11.39
C GLU A 301 10.87 18.44 -11.54
N MET A 302 10.38 18.12 -12.75
CA MET A 302 8.95 17.90 -13.01
C MET A 302 8.38 16.74 -12.18
N ALA A 303 9.12 15.63 -12.08
CA ALA A 303 8.69 14.49 -11.28
C ALA A 303 8.54 14.84 -9.78
N LEU A 304 9.48 15.64 -9.24
CA LEU A 304 9.40 16.11 -7.85
C LEU A 304 8.21 17.07 -7.65
N GLU A 305 7.97 17.97 -8.60
CA GLU A 305 6.85 18.90 -8.55
C GLU A 305 5.49 18.21 -8.61
N GLU A 306 5.33 17.24 -9.50
CA GLU A 306 4.10 16.46 -9.61
C GLU A 306 3.82 15.66 -8.34
N TYR A 307 4.87 15.09 -7.73
CA TYR A 307 4.75 14.40 -6.45
C TYR A 307 4.33 15.35 -5.31
N ILE A 308 4.97 16.52 -5.16
CA ILE A 308 4.57 17.51 -4.13
C ILE A 308 3.13 17.96 -4.35
N LYS A 309 2.72 18.14 -5.60
CA LYS A 309 1.33 18.46 -5.95
C LYS A 309 0.37 17.36 -5.52
N GLN A 310 0.71 16.09 -5.75
CA GLN A 310 -0.09 14.95 -5.27
C GLN A 310 -0.21 14.93 -3.75
N VAL A 311 0.91 15.11 -3.01
CA VAL A 311 0.90 15.21 -1.54
C VAL A 311 -0.05 16.32 -1.10
N LYS A 312 0.07 17.51 -1.69
CA LYS A 312 -0.79 18.65 -1.40
C LYS A 312 -2.26 18.35 -1.64
N GLU A 313 -2.61 17.74 -2.77
CA GLU A 313 -3.99 17.38 -3.10
C GLU A 313 -4.56 16.32 -2.14
N ILE A 314 -3.76 15.30 -1.78
CA ILE A 314 -4.16 14.26 -0.83
C ILE A 314 -4.51 14.90 0.52
N TRP A 315 -3.59 15.66 1.11
CA TRP A 315 -3.75 16.18 2.47
C TRP A 315 -4.74 17.34 2.58
N THR A 316 -4.97 18.06 1.49
CA THR A 316 -6.00 19.10 1.42
C THR A 316 -7.41 18.48 1.39
N ASN A 317 -7.56 17.31 0.76
CA ASN A 317 -8.83 16.60 0.64
C ASN A 317 -9.00 15.46 1.66
N TYR A 318 -8.01 15.21 2.52
CA TYR A 318 -8.07 14.11 3.47
C TYR A 318 -9.11 14.38 4.56
N THR A 319 -10.16 13.57 4.59
CA THR A 319 -11.25 13.65 5.56
C THR A 319 -11.12 12.54 6.60
N LEU A 320 -11.32 12.89 7.86
CA LEU A 320 -11.35 11.96 8.97
C LEU A 320 -12.65 11.15 8.95
N GLU A 321 -12.55 9.84 9.14
CA GLU A 321 -13.72 8.98 9.31
C GLU A 321 -14.28 9.14 10.73
N LEU A 322 -15.56 9.49 10.84
CA LEU A 322 -16.23 9.77 12.10
C LEU A 322 -17.37 8.77 12.38
N VAL A 323 -17.30 8.05 13.50
CA VAL A 323 -18.30 7.06 13.94
C VAL A 323 -19.10 7.58 15.13
N ASN A 324 -20.42 7.41 15.09
CA ASN A 324 -21.30 7.83 16.19
C ASN A 324 -21.08 6.98 17.45
N TYR A 325 -20.83 7.61 18.58
CA TYR A 325 -20.68 6.99 19.89
C TYR A 325 -21.86 7.36 20.80
N GLN A 326 -22.74 6.38 21.05
CA GLN A 326 -23.90 6.48 21.96
C GLN A 326 -24.77 7.74 21.76
N ASN A 327 -24.86 8.28 20.53
CA ASN A 327 -25.54 9.55 20.21
C ASN A 327 -25.01 10.79 20.97
N LYS A 328 -23.85 10.72 21.63
CA LYS A 328 -23.23 11.83 22.37
C LYS A 328 -22.27 12.64 21.49
N CYS A 329 -21.38 11.94 20.78
CA CYS A 329 -20.39 12.54 19.89
C CYS A 329 -20.05 11.59 18.73
N ARG A 330 -19.31 12.08 17.73
CA ARG A 330 -18.73 11.24 16.69
C ARG A 330 -17.22 11.15 16.90
N LEU A 331 -16.71 9.94 17.13
CA LEU A 331 -15.30 9.65 17.39
C LEU A 331 -14.55 9.36 16.08
N ILE A 332 -13.23 9.60 16.08
CA ILE A 332 -12.40 9.33 14.91
C ILE A 332 -12.09 7.82 14.82
N ARG A 333 -12.18 7.27 13.61
CA ARG A 333 -11.79 5.89 13.26
C ARG A 333 -10.80 5.91 12.08
N GLY A 334 -10.18 4.78 11.79
CA GLY A 334 -9.26 4.64 10.65
C GLY A 334 -7.88 5.23 10.92
N TRP A 335 -7.42 5.13 12.17
CA TRP A 335 -6.10 5.63 12.59
C TRP A 335 -4.97 5.01 11.78
N ASP A 336 -5.01 3.70 11.52
CA ASP A 336 -3.99 2.98 10.76
C ASP A 336 -3.83 3.55 9.34
N ASP A 337 -4.94 3.82 8.64
CA ASP A 337 -4.90 4.41 7.29
C ASP A 337 -4.29 5.81 7.29
N LEU A 338 -4.58 6.61 8.32
CA LEU A 338 -4.02 7.96 8.49
C LEU A 338 -2.52 7.89 8.75
N PHE A 339 -2.07 7.02 9.66
CA PHE A 339 -0.65 6.88 10.00
C PHE A 339 0.14 6.28 8.84
N ASN A 340 -0.38 5.24 8.18
CA ASN A 340 0.28 4.62 7.02
C ASN A 340 0.48 5.63 5.89
N LYS A 341 -0.57 6.37 5.49
CA LYS A 341 -0.44 7.42 4.46
C LYS A 341 0.47 8.56 4.87
N CYS A 342 0.51 8.92 6.16
CA CYS A 342 1.43 9.93 6.67
C CYS A 342 2.88 9.46 6.55
N SER A 343 3.17 8.25 7.02
CA SER A 343 4.50 7.65 6.98
C SER A 343 5.00 7.39 5.55
N GLU A 344 4.15 6.92 4.64
CA GLU A 344 4.50 6.75 3.22
C GLU A 344 4.90 8.07 2.56
N ASN A 345 4.12 9.13 2.79
CA ASN A 345 4.41 10.46 2.24
C ASN A 345 5.65 11.07 2.87
N LEU A 346 5.87 10.90 4.19
CA LEU A 346 7.09 11.34 4.89
C LEU A 346 8.33 10.62 4.36
N ASN A 347 8.26 9.30 4.18
CA ASN A 347 9.38 8.50 3.65
C ASN A 347 9.73 8.94 2.22
N SER A 348 8.71 9.21 1.41
CA SER A 348 8.89 9.68 0.04
C SER A 348 9.46 11.10 -0.03
N LEU A 349 8.98 12.05 0.79
CA LEU A 349 9.57 13.38 0.93
C LEU A 349 11.03 13.32 1.40
N THR A 350 11.34 12.37 2.29
CA THR A 350 12.72 12.13 2.75
C THR A 350 13.59 11.58 1.62
N ALA A 351 13.09 10.63 0.83
CA ALA A 351 13.78 10.08 -0.33
C ALA A 351 14.02 11.17 -1.40
N MET A 352 13.09 12.11 -1.57
CA MET A 352 13.26 13.24 -2.49
C MET A 352 14.45 14.13 -2.13
N LYS A 353 14.81 14.26 -0.84
CA LYS A 353 15.99 15.05 -0.43
C LYS A 353 17.31 14.51 -0.99
N LEU A 354 17.36 13.21 -1.30
CA LEU A 354 18.54 12.58 -1.91
C LEU A 354 18.66 12.88 -3.41
N SER A 355 17.60 13.42 -4.03
CA SER A 355 17.60 13.79 -5.44
C SER A 355 18.47 15.03 -5.68
N PRO A 356 19.34 15.02 -6.71
CA PRO A 356 20.15 16.20 -7.08
C PRO A 356 19.29 17.40 -7.51
N TYR A 357 18.01 17.18 -7.83
CA TYR A 357 17.07 18.20 -8.30
C TYR A 357 16.22 18.83 -7.17
N TYR A 358 16.42 18.41 -5.91
CA TYR A 358 15.59 18.81 -4.78
C TYR A 358 15.69 20.30 -4.41
N LYS A 359 16.84 20.93 -4.67
CA LYS A 359 17.17 22.28 -4.17
C LYS A 359 16.13 23.36 -4.51
N VAL A 360 15.43 23.23 -5.63
CA VAL A 360 14.41 24.20 -6.06
C VAL A 360 13.10 24.06 -5.26
N PHE A 361 12.85 22.88 -4.71
CA PHE A 361 11.63 22.53 -3.98
C PHE A 361 11.85 22.40 -2.47
N GLU A 362 13.06 22.72 -1.97
CA GLU A 362 13.47 22.54 -0.58
C GLU A 362 12.51 23.22 0.41
N GLU A 363 12.09 24.45 0.11
CA GLU A 363 11.17 25.21 0.97
C GLU A 363 9.76 24.60 0.99
N GLU A 364 9.21 24.23 -0.17
CA GLU A 364 7.86 23.67 -0.27
C GLU A 364 7.79 22.27 0.34
N ALA A 365 8.73 21.39 -0.01
CA ALA A 365 8.82 20.03 0.53
C ALA A 365 9.12 20.04 2.03
N GLY A 366 10.02 20.91 2.50
CA GLY A 366 10.28 21.09 3.94
C GLY A 366 9.04 21.55 4.71
N SER A 367 8.25 22.47 4.14
CA SER A 367 7.00 22.91 4.77
C SER A 367 5.95 21.79 4.88
N TRP A 368 5.91 20.87 3.91
CA TRP A 368 5.00 19.71 3.95
C TRP A 368 5.49 18.65 4.92
N GLU A 369 6.77 18.38 4.97
CA GLU A 369 7.38 17.48 5.95
C GLU A 369 7.09 17.94 7.38
N GLU A 370 7.25 19.24 7.68
CA GLU A 370 6.91 19.80 8.99
C GLU A 370 5.41 19.61 9.31
N LYS A 371 4.52 19.89 8.35
CA LYS A 371 3.07 19.68 8.51
C LYS A 371 2.74 18.22 8.78
N LEU A 372 3.30 17.27 8.02
CA LEU A 372 3.04 15.84 8.18
C LEU A 372 3.55 15.32 9.53
N ASN A 373 4.75 15.73 9.94
CA ASN A 373 5.26 15.40 11.27
C ASN A 373 4.33 15.92 12.38
N ARG A 374 3.81 17.14 12.21
CA ARG A 374 2.87 17.74 13.16
C ARG A 374 1.52 17.02 13.19
N ILE A 375 1.03 16.53 12.04
CA ILE A 375 -0.15 15.64 11.95
C ILE A 375 0.10 14.37 12.74
N HIS A 376 1.25 13.73 12.52
CA HIS A 376 1.61 12.48 13.17
C HIS A 376 1.59 12.62 14.70
N VAL A 377 2.32 13.61 15.24
CA VAL A 377 2.38 13.86 16.69
C VAL A 377 1.02 14.24 17.27
N LEU A 378 0.25 15.08 16.58
CA LEU A 378 -1.07 15.52 17.07
C LEU A 378 -2.04 14.34 17.22
N PHE A 379 -2.12 13.48 16.19
CA PHE A 379 -3.07 12.38 16.18
C PHE A 379 -2.61 11.18 17.00
N ASP A 380 -1.31 11.02 17.24
CA ASP A 380 -0.76 10.04 18.20
C ASP A 380 -1.20 10.34 19.64
N VAL A 381 -1.12 11.61 20.05
CA VAL A 381 -1.71 12.02 21.35
C VAL A 381 -3.24 11.90 21.32
N TRP A 382 -3.88 12.17 20.17
CA TRP A 382 -5.34 12.11 20.05
C TRP A 382 -5.89 10.70 20.24
N ILE A 383 -5.29 9.68 19.60
CA ILE A 383 -5.77 8.30 19.70
C ILE A 383 -5.70 7.83 21.16
N ASP A 384 -4.64 8.20 21.88
CA ASP A 384 -4.47 7.89 23.31
C ASP A 384 -5.51 8.59 24.18
N VAL A 385 -5.72 9.90 23.98
CA VAL A 385 -6.76 10.67 24.68
C VAL A 385 -8.15 10.08 24.42
N GLN A 386 -8.47 9.75 23.16
CA GLN A 386 -9.77 9.17 22.81
C GLN A 386 -9.96 7.80 23.47
N ARG A 387 -8.93 6.94 23.45
CA ARG A 387 -8.97 5.61 24.09
C ARG A 387 -9.20 5.72 25.60
N GLN A 388 -8.42 6.55 26.29
CA GLN A 388 -8.56 6.76 27.74
C GLN A 388 -9.90 7.42 28.10
N TRP A 389 -10.36 8.39 27.30
CA TRP A 389 -11.65 9.04 27.51
C TRP A 389 -12.81 8.05 27.36
N VAL A 390 -12.82 7.19 26.33
CA VAL A 390 -13.88 6.17 26.15
C VAL A 390 -13.94 5.22 27.35
N TYR A 391 -12.78 4.75 27.83
CA TYR A 391 -12.69 3.89 29.01
C TYR A 391 -13.27 4.55 30.26
N LEU A 392 -12.81 5.78 30.59
CA LEU A 392 -13.27 6.50 31.77
C LEU A 392 -14.74 6.97 31.64
N GLU A 393 -15.20 7.28 30.42
CA GLU A 393 -16.58 7.64 30.14
C GLU A 393 -17.53 6.49 30.42
N GLY A 394 -17.18 5.27 30.00
CA GLY A 394 -17.96 4.06 30.30
C GLY A 394 -18.12 3.83 31.80
N ILE A 395 -17.06 4.08 32.58
CA ILE A 395 -17.04 3.89 34.04
C ILE A 395 -17.85 4.96 34.75
N PHE A 396 -17.55 6.24 34.52
CA PHE A 396 -18.19 7.34 35.24
C PHE A 396 -19.60 7.66 34.73
N SER A 397 -19.97 7.27 33.51
CA SER A 397 -21.34 7.45 32.99
C SER A 397 -22.24 6.26 33.27
N GLY A 398 -21.69 5.06 33.46
CA GLY A 398 -22.44 3.81 33.61
C GLY A 398 -23.11 3.62 34.98
N SER A 399 -22.54 4.16 36.06
CA SER A 399 -23.11 4.02 37.42
C SER A 399 -23.07 5.32 38.21
N ALA A 400 -24.19 5.63 38.89
CA ALA A 400 -24.29 6.79 39.76
C ALA A 400 -23.49 6.59 41.06
N ASP A 401 -23.40 5.35 41.55
CA ASP A 401 -22.71 5.04 42.80
C ASP A 401 -21.19 5.25 42.70
N ILE A 402 -20.54 4.97 41.55
CA ILE A 402 -19.10 5.29 41.36
C ILE A 402 -18.83 6.79 41.51
N LYS A 403 -19.76 7.66 41.07
CA LYS A 403 -19.63 9.11 41.25
C LYS A 403 -19.65 9.51 42.73
N HIS A 404 -20.39 8.78 43.55
CA HIS A 404 -20.43 9.00 44.99
C HIS A 404 -19.18 8.47 45.69
N LEU A 405 -18.60 7.37 45.22
CA LEU A 405 -17.37 6.79 45.76
C LEU A 405 -16.12 7.62 45.43
N LEU A 406 -16.03 8.16 44.20
CA LEU A 406 -14.92 8.96 43.72
C LEU A 406 -15.36 10.37 43.26
N PRO A 407 -15.86 11.23 44.17
CA PRO A 407 -16.48 12.50 43.81
C PRO A 407 -15.47 13.49 43.20
N THR A 408 -14.25 13.51 43.72
CA THR A 408 -13.17 14.39 43.24
C THR A 408 -12.78 14.06 41.81
N GLU A 409 -12.56 12.77 41.51
CA GLU A 409 -12.17 12.33 40.17
C GLU A 409 -13.33 12.41 39.18
N SER A 410 -14.57 12.12 39.61
CA SER A 410 -15.76 12.31 38.79
C SER A 410 -15.97 13.78 38.41
N SER A 411 -15.71 14.72 39.31
CA SER A 411 -15.80 16.16 39.05
C SER A 411 -14.74 16.61 38.03
N ARG A 412 -13.48 16.14 38.20
CA ARG A 412 -12.40 16.38 37.23
C ARG A 412 -12.73 15.81 35.85
N PHE A 413 -13.23 14.57 35.79
CA PHE A 413 -13.63 13.94 34.54
C PHE A 413 -14.77 14.69 33.85
N ALA A 414 -15.75 15.22 34.59
CA ALA A 414 -16.82 16.02 34.02
C ALA A 414 -16.29 17.27 33.30
N GLY A 415 -15.28 17.95 33.87
CA GLY A 415 -14.58 19.06 33.22
C GLY A 415 -13.86 18.65 31.93
N ILE A 416 -13.11 17.54 31.99
CA ILE A 416 -12.41 16.96 30.83
C ILE A 416 -13.40 16.57 29.72
N ASN A 417 -14.53 15.97 30.10
CA ASN A 417 -15.56 15.54 29.18
C ASN A 417 -16.16 16.72 28.39
N VAL A 418 -16.45 17.84 29.07
CA VAL A 418 -16.94 19.05 28.39
C VAL A 418 -15.89 19.60 27.41
N GLU A 419 -14.61 19.63 27.80
CA GLU A 419 -13.52 20.09 26.94
C GLU A 419 -13.35 19.20 25.71
N PHE A 420 -13.26 17.88 25.91
CA PHE A 420 -13.11 16.90 24.82
C PHE A 420 -14.30 16.94 23.87
N LEU A 421 -15.54 17.00 24.37
CA LEU A 421 -16.73 17.13 23.52
C LEU A 421 -16.75 18.46 22.75
N THR A 422 -16.21 19.54 23.32
CA THR A 422 -16.08 20.83 22.62
C THR A 422 -15.08 20.74 21.47
N VAL A 423 -13.95 20.05 21.68
CA VAL A 423 -12.97 19.76 20.63
C VAL A 423 -13.60 18.89 19.53
N MET A 424 -14.26 17.79 19.88
CA MET A 424 -14.92 16.89 18.92
C MET A 424 -16.03 17.58 18.12
N LYS A 425 -16.77 18.53 18.72
CA LYS A 425 -17.75 19.35 17.99
C LYS A 425 -17.10 20.24 16.92
N ARG A 426 -15.86 20.70 17.11
CA ARG A 426 -15.13 21.47 16.10
C ARG A 426 -14.65 20.56 14.97
N VAL A 427 -14.10 19.40 15.30
CA VAL A 427 -13.71 18.37 14.32
C VAL A 427 -14.90 17.93 13.47
N TYR A 428 -16.08 17.78 14.09
CA TYR A 428 -17.28 17.41 13.36
C TYR A 428 -17.73 18.47 12.34
N LYS A 429 -17.50 19.76 12.62
CA LYS A 429 -17.86 20.86 11.70
C LYS A 429 -16.94 20.91 10.48
N SER A 430 -15.65 20.64 10.67
CA SER A 430 -14.69 20.48 9.57
C SER A 430 -13.82 19.25 9.80
N PRO A 431 -14.14 18.11 9.16
CA PRO A 431 -13.43 16.85 9.37
C PRO A 431 -12.13 16.75 8.55
N PHE A 432 -11.64 17.84 7.95
CA PHE A 432 -10.40 17.86 7.20
C PHE A 432 -9.20 17.93 8.14
N VAL A 433 -8.18 17.10 7.90
CA VAL A 433 -7.00 17.00 8.77
C VAL A 433 -6.28 18.35 8.96
N LEU A 434 -6.11 19.11 7.88
CA LEU A 434 -5.46 20.43 7.94
C LEU A 434 -6.29 21.45 8.73
N ASP A 435 -7.62 21.38 8.65
CA ASP A 435 -8.49 22.28 9.42
C ASP A 435 -8.44 21.96 10.91
N VAL A 436 -8.35 20.67 11.27
CA VAL A 436 -8.16 20.23 12.65
C VAL A 436 -6.81 20.73 13.20
N MET A 437 -5.74 20.67 12.39
CA MET A 437 -4.43 21.23 12.77
C MET A 437 -4.47 22.75 13.02
N ASN A 438 -5.29 23.47 12.26
CA ASN A 438 -5.43 24.92 12.36
C ASN A 438 -6.24 25.38 13.59
N ILE A 439 -6.82 24.46 14.37
CA ILE A 439 -7.48 24.80 15.63
C ILE A 439 -6.45 25.34 16.62
N GLN A 440 -6.64 26.60 17.05
CA GLN A 440 -5.71 27.27 17.96
C GLN A 440 -5.52 26.48 19.27
N GLY A 441 -4.26 26.14 19.56
CA GLY A 441 -3.87 25.50 20.82
C GLY A 441 -4.30 24.04 20.96
N ILE A 442 -4.75 23.38 19.88
CA ILE A 442 -5.30 22.02 19.94
C ILE A 442 -4.32 21.00 20.54
N GLN A 443 -3.06 21.05 20.13
CA GLN A 443 -2.01 20.15 20.61
C GLN A 443 -1.81 20.27 22.12
N LYS A 444 -1.64 21.50 22.63
CA LYS A 444 -1.49 21.77 24.07
C LYS A 444 -2.74 21.36 24.87
N SER A 445 -3.93 21.53 24.29
CA SER A 445 -5.18 21.09 24.92
C SER A 445 -5.23 19.57 25.04
N LEU A 446 -4.88 18.82 23.99
CA LEU A 446 -4.85 17.36 24.01
C LEU A 446 -3.77 16.80 24.94
N GLU A 447 -2.55 17.36 24.93
CA GLU A 447 -1.48 16.98 25.86
C GLU A 447 -1.94 17.17 27.31
N ARG A 448 -2.58 18.30 27.61
CA ARG A 448 -3.18 18.55 28.93
C ARG A 448 -4.30 17.57 29.26
N LEU A 449 -5.17 17.23 28.31
CA LEU A 449 -6.24 16.25 28.52
C LEU A 449 -5.65 14.86 28.78
N ALA A 450 -4.61 14.46 28.06
CA ALA A 450 -3.88 13.20 28.27
C ALA A 450 -3.33 13.12 29.70
N ASP A 451 -2.63 14.18 30.16
CA ASP A 451 -2.10 14.24 31.52
C ASP A 451 -3.19 14.13 32.60
N LEU A 452 -4.32 14.81 32.39
CA LEU A 452 -5.43 14.80 33.33
C LEU A 452 -6.15 13.44 33.35
N LEU A 453 -6.37 12.84 32.18
CA LEU A 453 -6.95 11.49 32.04
C LEU A 453 -6.03 10.44 32.70
N HIS A 454 -4.72 10.53 32.50
CA HIS A 454 -3.74 9.64 33.12
C HIS A 454 -3.75 9.75 34.65
N LYS A 455 -3.87 10.97 35.21
CA LYS A 455 -4.01 11.17 36.66
C LYS A 455 -5.27 10.51 37.22
N ILE A 456 -6.40 10.62 36.52
CA ILE A 456 -7.66 9.98 36.93
C ILE A 456 -7.52 8.46 36.85
N GLN A 457 -6.93 7.94 35.78
CA GLN A 457 -6.71 6.50 35.61
C GLN A 457 -5.81 5.94 36.72
N LYS A 458 -4.74 6.66 37.09
CA LYS A 458 -3.87 6.29 38.20
C LYS A 458 -4.62 6.29 39.53
N ALA A 459 -5.39 7.33 39.82
CA ALA A 459 -6.20 7.41 41.04
C ALA A 459 -7.24 6.28 41.12
N LEU A 460 -7.86 5.93 39.98
CA LEU A 460 -8.77 4.79 39.88
C LEU A 460 -8.05 3.46 40.15
N GLY A 461 -6.86 3.26 39.58
CA GLY A 461 -6.04 2.07 39.84
C GLY A 461 -5.64 1.93 41.31
N GLU A 462 -5.23 3.03 41.96
CA GLU A 462 -4.95 3.07 43.39
C GLU A 462 -6.19 2.75 44.25
N TYR A 463 -7.36 3.22 43.84
CA TYR A 463 -8.63 2.90 44.50
C TYR A 463 -8.96 1.41 44.38
N LEU A 464 -8.93 0.85 43.17
CA LEU A 464 -9.18 -0.58 42.94
C LEU A 464 -8.22 -1.47 43.74
N GLU A 465 -6.97 -1.04 43.88
CA GLU A 465 -5.98 -1.77 44.65
C GLU A 465 -6.26 -1.78 46.16
N ARG A 466 -6.80 -0.69 46.71
CA ARG A 466 -7.25 -0.65 48.11
C ARG A 466 -8.42 -1.60 48.34
N GLU A 467 -9.37 -1.63 47.42
CA GLU A 467 -10.51 -2.56 47.49
C GLU A 467 -10.01 -4.02 47.43
N ARG A 468 -9.05 -4.34 46.55
CA ARG A 468 -8.41 -5.67 46.51
C ARG A 468 -7.69 -6.04 47.79
N SER A 469 -6.96 -5.10 48.38
CA SER A 469 -6.26 -5.33 49.64
C SER A 469 -7.23 -5.60 50.79
N SER A 470 -8.44 -5.02 50.74
CA SER A 470 -9.47 -5.25 51.76
C SER A 470 -10.20 -6.59 51.59
N PHE A 471 -10.39 -7.05 50.35
CA PHE A 471 -10.91 -8.39 50.04
C PHE A 471 -10.04 -9.08 48.98
N PRO A 472 -9.06 -9.90 49.41
CA PRO A 472 -8.03 -10.44 48.53
C PRO A 472 -8.52 -11.31 47.34
N ARG A 473 -9.74 -11.85 47.38
CA ARG A 473 -10.27 -12.59 46.22
C ARG A 473 -10.54 -11.70 44.99
N PHE A 474 -10.64 -10.39 45.16
CA PHE A 474 -10.71 -9.44 44.04
C PHE A 474 -9.43 -9.36 43.21
N TYR A 475 -8.30 -9.87 43.70
CA TYR A 475 -7.09 -9.97 42.88
C TYR A 475 -7.31 -10.82 41.61
N PHE A 476 -8.25 -11.77 41.64
CA PHE A 476 -8.57 -12.68 40.53
C PHE A 476 -9.66 -12.16 39.58
N VAL A 477 -10.23 -10.98 39.84
CA VAL A 477 -11.33 -10.39 39.06
C VAL A 477 -10.81 -9.23 38.21
N GLY A 478 -11.14 -9.13 36.93
CA GLY A 478 -10.68 -8.03 36.06
C GLY A 478 -11.11 -6.64 36.56
N ASP A 479 -10.43 -5.59 36.11
CA ASP A 479 -10.71 -4.21 36.54
C ASP A 479 -12.16 -3.78 36.21
N GLU A 480 -12.64 -4.16 35.02
CA GLU A 480 -14.02 -3.88 34.58
C GLU A 480 -15.07 -4.60 35.44
N ASP A 481 -14.86 -5.89 35.70
CA ASP A 481 -15.74 -6.68 36.57
C ASP A 481 -15.73 -6.12 38.00
N LEU A 482 -14.57 -5.74 38.53
CA LEU A 482 -14.44 -5.18 39.87
C LEU A 482 -15.18 -3.84 39.99
N LEU A 483 -15.08 -2.99 38.97
CA LEU A 483 -15.85 -1.74 38.91
C LEU A 483 -17.35 -1.99 38.84
N GLU A 484 -17.79 -3.03 38.12
CA GLU A 484 -19.19 -3.41 38.07
C GLU A 484 -19.73 -3.90 39.42
N ILE A 485 -18.93 -4.69 40.15
CA ILE A 485 -19.21 -5.17 41.50
C ILE A 485 -19.34 -4.00 42.49
N ILE A 486 -18.39 -3.07 42.46
CA ILE A 486 -18.37 -1.89 43.35
C ILE A 486 -19.50 -0.92 43.00
N GLY A 487 -19.69 -0.66 41.69
CA GLY A 487 -20.69 0.28 41.17
C GLY A 487 -22.14 -0.17 41.35
N ASN A 488 -22.39 -1.46 41.58
CA ASN A 488 -23.71 -2.01 41.91
C ASN A 488 -23.74 -2.64 43.31
N SER A 489 -22.95 -2.14 44.25
CA SER A 489 -22.80 -2.72 45.61
C SER A 489 -24.10 -2.92 46.40
N LYS A 490 -25.19 -2.22 46.03
CA LYS A 490 -26.53 -2.36 46.63
C LYS A 490 -27.40 -3.44 45.99
N ASP A 491 -27.12 -3.83 44.75
CA ASP A 491 -27.91 -4.81 43.98
C ASP A 491 -27.19 -6.16 43.96
N ILE A 492 -27.56 -7.01 44.92
CA ILE A 492 -26.93 -8.32 45.15
C ILE A 492 -27.10 -9.25 43.95
N LEU A 493 -28.25 -9.18 43.27
CA LEU A 493 -28.54 -10.03 42.12
C LEU A 493 -27.55 -9.77 40.97
N ARG A 494 -27.11 -8.52 40.80
CA ARG A 494 -26.05 -8.19 39.82
C ARG A 494 -24.70 -8.72 40.23
N ILE A 495 -24.38 -8.77 41.52
CA ILE A 495 -23.09 -9.25 42.03
C ILE A 495 -22.99 -10.77 41.90
N MET A 496 -24.11 -11.50 42.01
CA MET A 496 -24.16 -12.96 41.89
C MET A 496 -23.49 -13.49 40.63
N LYS A 497 -23.58 -12.78 39.50
CA LYS A 497 -22.95 -13.19 38.24
C LYS A 497 -21.43 -13.26 38.28
N HIS A 498 -20.79 -12.57 39.23
CA HIS A 498 -19.34 -12.53 39.41
C HIS A 498 -18.84 -13.50 40.49
N LEU A 499 -19.72 -14.10 41.32
CA LEU A 499 -19.32 -15.01 42.40
C LEU A 499 -18.49 -16.20 41.89
N LYS A 500 -18.87 -16.74 40.73
CA LYS A 500 -18.14 -17.83 40.04
C LYS A 500 -16.68 -17.50 39.68
N LYS A 501 -16.30 -16.21 39.67
CA LYS A 501 -14.92 -15.76 39.42
C LYS A 501 -14.12 -15.67 40.73
N MET A 502 -14.78 -15.52 41.87
CA MET A 502 -14.16 -15.31 43.20
C MET A 502 -14.10 -16.58 44.05
N PHE A 503 -15.02 -17.52 43.80
CA PHE A 503 -15.16 -18.78 44.54
C PHE A 503 -15.17 -19.95 43.58
N ALA A 504 -14.66 -21.10 44.03
CA ALA A 504 -14.60 -22.31 43.19
C ALA A 504 -15.99 -22.90 42.91
N GLY A 505 -16.76 -23.19 43.98
CA GLY A 505 -18.03 -23.90 43.90
C GLY A 505 -19.28 -23.04 44.03
N ILE A 506 -19.16 -21.75 44.37
CA ILE A 506 -20.32 -20.87 44.56
C ILE A 506 -20.72 -20.24 43.23
N SER A 507 -21.89 -20.62 42.72
CA SER A 507 -22.50 -19.97 41.55
C SER A 507 -23.57 -18.96 41.96
N THR A 508 -24.34 -19.26 42.99
CA THR A 508 -25.42 -18.41 43.50
C THR A 508 -25.48 -18.46 45.02
N ILE A 509 -26.16 -17.49 45.63
CA ILE A 509 -26.42 -17.41 47.07
C ILE A 509 -27.92 -17.47 47.31
N MET A 510 -28.31 -18.12 48.40
CA MET A 510 -29.70 -18.27 48.80
C MET A 510 -30.07 -17.10 49.68
N LEU A 511 -30.98 -16.25 49.19
CA LEU A 511 -31.47 -15.07 49.89
C LEU A 511 -32.86 -15.35 50.46
N ASP A 512 -33.24 -14.59 51.47
CA ASP A 512 -34.64 -14.53 51.92
C ASP A 512 -35.53 -13.78 50.91
N ASP A 513 -36.85 -13.95 51.02
CA ASP A 513 -37.86 -13.31 50.16
C ASP A 513 -37.72 -11.77 50.16
N ASP A 514 -37.29 -11.20 51.30
CA ASP A 514 -37.05 -9.76 51.49
C ASP A 514 -35.63 -9.30 51.08
N LEU A 515 -34.76 -10.20 50.61
CA LEU A 515 -33.36 -9.94 50.21
C LEU A 515 -32.50 -9.29 51.31
N THR A 516 -32.85 -9.52 52.58
CA THR A 516 -32.19 -8.95 53.76
C THR A 516 -31.14 -9.86 54.39
N GLU A 517 -31.26 -11.17 54.17
CA GLU A 517 -30.43 -12.20 54.81
C GLU A 517 -29.93 -13.22 53.78
N ILE A 518 -28.68 -13.65 53.93
CA ILE A 518 -28.10 -14.76 53.16
C ILE A 518 -28.19 -16.03 54.00
N ARG A 519 -28.98 -17.00 53.54
CA ARG A 519 -29.23 -18.27 54.22
C ARG A 519 -28.26 -19.39 53.82
N GLY A 520 -27.67 -19.29 52.64
CA GLY A 520 -26.81 -20.35 52.13
C GLY A 520 -26.17 -20.03 50.78
N MET A 521 -25.52 -21.04 50.21
CA MET A 521 -24.84 -21.00 48.93
C MET A 521 -25.32 -22.14 48.02
N ALA A 522 -25.26 -21.93 46.72
CA ALA A 522 -25.65 -22.93 45.74
C ALA A 522 -24.64 -23.04 44.60
N SER A 523 -24.38 -24.28 44.17
CA SER A 523 -23.47 -24.60 43.06
C SER A 523 -24.13 -24.39 41.71
N ARG A 524 -23.34 -24.50 40.64
CA ARG A 524 -23.83 -24.43 39.26
C ARG A 524 -24.76 -25.60 38.94
N GLU A 525 -24.53 -26.74 39.57
CA GLU A 525 -25.25 -27.99 39.38
C GLU A 525 -26.57 -28.03 40.17
N GLY A 526 -26.84 -27.00 40.99
CA GLY A 526 -28.06 -26.90 41.80
C GLY A 526 -27.94 -27.56 43.19
N GLU A 527 -26.72 -27.83 43.67
CA GLU A 527 -26.51 -28.28 45.04
C GLU A 527 -26.55 -27.10 46.01
N GLU A 528 -27.46 -27.17 46.98
CA GLU A 528 -27.72 -26.12 47.98
C GLU A 528 -27.09 -26.49 49.34
N VAL A 529 -26.42 -25.52 49.96
CA VAL A 529 -25.77 -25.66 51.27
C VAL A 529 -26.13 -24.48 52.15
N TYR A 530 -26.85 -24.75 53.24
CA TYR A 530 -27.21 -23.73 54.23
C TYR A 530 -26.04 -23.39 55.15
N PHE A 531 -25.96 -22.12 55.54
CA PHE A 531 -25.01 -21.70 56.55
C PHE A 531 -25.51 -22.04 57.96
N SER A 532 -24.57 -22.29 58.87
CA SER A 532 -24.87 -22.56 60.28
C SER A 532 -25.52 -21.36 60.96
N GLU A 533 -25.07 -20.15 60.60
CA GLU A 533 -25.68 -18.87 60.99
C GLU A 533 -26.00 -18.06 59.72
N PRO A 534 -27.23 -17.57 59.56
CA PRO A 534 -27.59 -16.70 58.44
C PRO A 534 -26.87 -15.34 58.55
N ILE A 535 -26.49 -14.78 57.40
CA ILE A 535 -25.75 -13.51 57.35
C ILE A 535 -26.73 -12.36 57.15
N LEU A 536 -26.88 -11.52 58.17
CA LEU A 536 -27.69 -10.30 58.11
C LEU A 536 -26.95 -9.19 57.35
N LEU A 537 -27.45 -8.79 56.18
CA LEU A 537 -26.79 -7.77 55.34
C LEU A 537 -26.75 -6.38 56.01
N LYS A 538 -27.67 -6.12 56.94
CA LYS A 538 -27.71 -4.88 57.71
C LYS A 538 -26.46 -4.65 58.56
N ASP A 539 -25.88 -5.74 59.07
CA ASP A 539 -24.70 -5.67 59.94
C ASP A 539 -23.41 -5.48 59.14
N PHE A 540 -23.45 -5.76 57.82
CA PHE A 540 -22.33 -5.70 56.90
C PHE A 540 -22.65 -4.79 55.70
N PRO A 541 -22.64 -3.46 55.87
CA PRO A 541 -23.10 -2.52 54.84
C PRO A 541 -22.16 -2.40 53.64
N LYS A 542 -20.88 -2.80 53.77
CA LYS A 542 -19.92 -2.79 52.66
C LYS A 542 -19.86 -4.15 51.99
N ILE A 543 -19.62 -4.13 50.67
CA ILE A 543 -19.53 -5.35 49.88
C ILE A 543 -18.42 -6.30 50.33
N ASN A 544 -17.28 -5.74 50.71
CA ASN A 544 -16.11 -6.51 51.13
C ASN A 544 -16.38 -7.25 52.46
N ASP A 545 -17.17 -6.64 53.35
CA ASP A 545 -17.42 -7.17 54.69
C ASP A 545 -18.35 -8.40 54.62
N TRP A 546 -19.44 -8.34 53.84
CA TRP A 546 -20.33 -9.49 53.71
C TRP A 546 -19.72 -10.60 52.84
N LEU A 547 -18.91 -10.27 51.82
CA LEU A 547 -18.17 -11.28 51.04
C LEU A 547 -17.14 -12.03 51.92
N ALA A 548 -16.43 -11.31 52.79
CA ALA A 548 -15.54 -11.93 53.77
C ALA A 548 -16.31 -12.80 54.78
N LYS A 549 -17.50 -12.38 55.21
CA LYS A 549 -18.36 -13.19 56.09
C LYS A 549 -18.92 -14.43 55.38
N ILE A 550 -19.24 -14.37 54.08
CA ILE A 550 -19.59 -15.57 53.30
C ILE A 550 -18.44 -16.56 53.29
N GLU A 551 -17.21 -16.10 53.02
CA GLU A 551 -16.05 -16.97 53.02
C GLU A 551 -15.85 -17.67 54.38
N ALA A 552 -15.95 -16.94 55.48
CA ALA A 552 -15.83 -17.52 56.81
C ALA A 552 -16.98 -18.50 57.12
N SER A 553 -18.22 -18.12 56.82
CA SER A 553 -19.42 -18.91 57.12
C SER A 553 -19.48 -20.18 56.28
N MET A 554 -19.02 -20.13 55.02
CA MET A 554 -18.83 -21.28 54.15
C MET A 554 -17.90 -22.31 54.81
N ARG A 555 -16.70 -21.90 55.22
CA ARG A 555 -15.70 -22.80 55.79
C ARG A 555 -16.17 -23.46 57.08
N ILE A 556 -16.76 -22.66 57.99
CA ILE A 556 -17.27 -23.16 59.28
C ILE A 556 -18.43 -24.13 59.07
N SER A 557 -19.39 -23.77 58.21
CA SER A 557 -20.57 -24.62 57.97
C SER A 557 -20.20 -25.96 57.35
N LEU A 558 -19.23 -26.00 56.43
CA LEU A 558 -18.73 -27.27 55.89
C LEU A 558 -18.06 -28.13 56.97
N ALA A 559 -17.32 -27.53 57.91
CA ALA A 559 -16.67 -28.24 59.00
C ALA A 559 -17.65 -28.88 59.99
N ASP A 560 -18.70 -28.15 60.37
CA ASP A 560 -19.74 -28.67 61.27
C ASP A 560 -20.65 -29.70 60.57
N LEU A 561 -20.97 -29.47 59.30
CA LEU A 561 -21.73 -30.44 58.49
C LEU A 561 -20.96 -31.75 58.30
N LEU A 562 -19.63 -31.72 58.13
CA LEU A 562 -18.83 -32.94 58.01
C LEU A 562 -18.88 -33.78 59.30
N CYS A 563 -18.76 -33.13 60.47
CA CYS A 563 -18.83 -33.82 61.76
C CYS A 563 -20.17 -34.54 61.94
N THR A 564 -21.25 -33.88 61.53
CA THR A 564 -22.61 -34.44 61.53
C THR A 564 -22.72 -35.60 60.53
N ALA A 565 -22.23 -35.42 59.30
CA ALA A 565 -22.26 -36.43 58.24
C ALA A 565 -21.52 -37.72 58.64
N VAL A 566 -20.31 -37.60 59.21
CA VAL A 566 -19.51 -38.74 59.67
C VAL A 566 -20.19 -39.47 60.83
N THR A 567 -20.80 -38.73 61.76
CA THR A 567 -21.50 -39.33 62.91
C THR A 567 -22.72 -40.13 62.45
N GLU A 568 -23.52 -39.58 61.53
CA GLU A 568 -24.66 -40.28 60.95
C GLU A 568 -24.22 -41.49 60.10
N LEU A 569 -23.14 -41.36 59.34
CA LEU A 569 -22.59 -42.45 58.52
C LEU A 569 -22.11 -43.62 59.38
N GLN A 570 -21.37 -43.35 60.45
CA GLN A 570 -20.85 -44.38 61.37
C GLN A 570 -21.95 -45.20 62.07
N ALA A 571 -23.17 -44.68 62.15
CA ALA A 571 -24.28 -45.39 62.77
C ALA A 571 -24.75 -46.61 61.97
N PHE A 572 -24.51 -46.65 60.65
CA PHE A 572 -24.96 -47.74 59.78
C PHE A 572 -23.86 -48.30 58.88
N TYR A 573 -22.88 -47.50 58.46
CA TYR A 573 -21.80 -47.91 57.57
C TYR A 573 -20.67 -48.62 58.34
N GLY A 574 -20.28 -49.82 57.89
CA GLY A 574 -19.28 -50.66 58.59
C GLY A 574 -19.81 -51.42 59.81
N THR A 575 -21.14 -51.42 60.03
CA THR A 575 -21.79 -52.27 61.03
C THR A 575 -22.02 -53.69 60.48
N SER A 576 -22.19 -54.69 61.35
CA SER A 576 -22.48 -56.07 60.92
C SER A 576 -23.84 -56.25 60.21
N ALA A 577 -24.66 -55.20 60.14
CA ALA A 577 -25.93 -55.20 59.44
C ALA A 577 -25.73 -54.87 57.95
N LYS A 578 -26.53 -55.49 57.07
CA LYS A 578 -26.47 -55.23 55.63
C LYS A 578 -26.85 -53.79 55.33
N LEU A 579 -26.03 -53.10 54.54
CA LEU A 579 -26.31 -51.74 54.07
C LEU A 579 -27.60 -51.72 53.21
N THR A 580 -28.53 -50.83 53.53
CA THR A 580 -29.82 -50.72 52.82
C THR A 580 -29.96 -49.40 52.07
N MET A 581 -30.71 -49.43 50.97
CA MET A 581 -31.01 -48.24 50.16
C MET A 581 -31.72 -47.16 50.98
N ASP A 582 -32.65 -47.57 51.85
CA ASP A 582 -33.45 -46.68 52.71
C ASP A 582 -32.62 -45.87 53.72
N GLN A 583 -31.38 -46.31 54.00
CA GLN A 583 -30.44 -45.61 54.87
C GLN A 583 -29.48 -44.71 54.06
N LEU A 584 -28.91 -45.25 52.98
CA LEU A 584 -27.87 -44.56 52.21
C LEU A 584 -28.44 -43.39 51.38
N MET A 585 -29.59 -43.57 50.73
CA MET A 585 -30.18 -42.56 49.84
C MET A 585 -30.56 -41.26 50.59
N PRO A 586 -31.33 -41.28 51.69
CA PRO A 586 -31.66 -40.06 52.42
C PRO A 586 -30.44 -39.33 52.98
N TRP A 587 -29.41 -40.09 53.40
CA TRP A 587 -28.15 -39.51 53.87
C TRP A 587 -27.39 -38.80 52.74
N MET A 588 -27.31 -39.41 51.55
CA MET A 588 -26.67 -38.79 50.37
C MET A 588 -27.40 -37.53 49.89
N GLU A 589 -28.73 -37.51 49.98
CA GLU A 589 -29.53 -36.33 49.61
C GLU A 589 -29.36 -35.17 50.60
N LYS A 590 -29.24 -35.48 51.89
CA LYS A 590 -29.09 -34.48 52.96
C LYS A 590 -27.74 -33.74 52.93
N PHE A 591 -26.64 -34.41 52.59
CA PHE A 591 -25.30 -33.82 52.65
C PHE A 591 -24.74 -33.45 51.27
N PRO A 592 -23.93 -32.38 51.16
CA PRO A 592 -23.27 -31.99 49.91
C PRO A 592 -22.32 -33.07 49.36
N ALA A 593 -22.12 -33.12 48.04
CA ALA A 593 -21.34 -34.14 47.35
C ALA A 593 -19.88 -34.23 47.84
N GLN A 594 -19.28 -33.06 48.10
CA GLN A 594 -17.95 -32.93 48.69
C GLN A 594 -17.89 -33.62 50.06
N LEU A 595 -18.85 -33.37 50.95
CA LEU A 595 -18.87 -33.91 52.31
C LEU A 595 -19.22 -35.39 52.35
N VAL A 596 -20.12 -35.85 51.48
CA VAL A 596 -20.47 -37.27 51.30
C VAL A 596 -19.21 -38.09 51.00
N THR A 597 -18.38 -37.61 50.08
CA THR A 597 -17.14 -38.30 49.70
C THR A 597 -16.11 -38.27 50.83
N LEU A 598 -15.91 -37.10 51.47
CA LEU A 598 -14.98 -36.96 52.61
C LEU A 598 -15.39 -37.84 53.80
N ALA A 599 -16.69 -37.94 54.10
CA ALA A 599 -17.16 -38.74 55.21
C ALA A 599 -16.84 -40.23 55.01
N VAL A 600 -17.00 -40.73 53.77
CA VAL A 600 -16.61 -42.10 53.40
C VAL A 600 -15.10 -42.29 53.48
N GLN A 601 -14.29 -41.32 53.05
CA GLN A 601 -12.83 -41.36 53.15
C GLN A 601 -12.32 -41.41 54.61
N VAL A 602 -12.94 -40.63 55.51
CA VAL A 602 -12.66 -40.65 56.95
C VAL A 602 -13.06 -42.00 57.56
N ALA A 603 -14.26 -42.49 57.25
CA ALA A 603 -14.74 -43.78 57.76
C ALA A 603 -13.86 -44.95 57.27
N TRP A 604 -13.42 -44.91 56.00
CA TRP A 604 -12.51 -45.89 55.42
C TRP A 604 -11.14 -45.88 56.10
N THR A 605 -10.53 -44.70 56.26
CA THR A 605 -9.22 -44.54 56.92
C THR A 605 -9.28 -45.12 58.34
N ALA A 606 -10.31 -44.75 59.12
CA ALA A 606 -10.48 -45.24 60.49
C ALA A 606 -10.68 -46.76 60.55
N SER A 607 -11.47 -47.32 59.62
CA SER A 607 -11.76 -48.76 59.59
C SER A 607 -10.51 -49.60 59.24
N VAL A 608 -9.74 -49.16 58.25
CA VAL A 608 -8.51 -49.85 57.83
C VAL A 608 -7.44 -49.74 58.92
N GLU A 609 -7.24 -48.55 59.51
CA GLU A 609 -6.26 -48.38 60.59
C GLU A 609 -6.60 -49.18 61.83
N THR A 610 -7.88 -49.24 62.22
CA THR A 610 -8.31 -50.06 63.37
C THR A 610 -7.97 -51.55 63.13
N CYS A 611 -8.16 -52.07 61.91
CA CYS A 611 -7.76 -53.43 61.57
C CYS A 611 -6.24 -53.64 61.64
N LEU A 612 -5.47 -52.69 61.09
CA LEU A 612 -4.01 -52.76 61.06
C LEU A 612 -3.38 -52.60 62.46
N GLU A 613 -3.96 -51.78 63.33
CA GLU A 613 -3.51 -51.63 64.73
C GLU A 613 -3.70 -52.91 65.56
N VAL A 614 -4.76 -53.67 65.27
CA VAL A 614 -5.02 -54.98 65.87
C VAL A 614 -4.15 -56.08 65.22
N GLY A 615 -3.42 -55.76 64.14
CA GLY A 615 -2.56 -56.71 63.42
C GLY A 615 -3.32 -57.67 62.52
N GLN A 616 -4.55 -57.32 62.12
CA GLN A 616 -5.41 -58.12 61.25
C GLN A 616 -5.39 -57.59 59.82
N MET A 617 -5.64 -58.49 58.86
CA MET A 617 -5.84 -58.10 57.47
C MET A 617 -7.18 -57.35 57.31
N PRO A 618 -7.26 -56.32 56.46
CA PRO A 618 -8.46 -55.49 56.29
C PRO A 618 -9.56 -56.18 55.45
N GLU A 619 -9.96 -57.41 55.81
CA GLU A 619 -11.03 -58.15 55.13
C GLU A 619 -12.43 -57.58 55.42
N GLY A 620 -12.72 -57.19 56.66
CA GLY A 620 -14.00 -56.55 57.03
C GLY A 620 -14.28 -55.23 56.30
N PRO A 621 -13.31 -54.29 56.24
CA PRO A 621 -13.42 -53.10 55.41
C PRO A 621 -13.65 -53.42 53.92
N LEU A 622 -13.03 -54.49 53.39
CA LEU A 622 -13.23 -54.91 52.00
C LEU A 622 -14.67 -55.34 51.73
N GLU A 623 -15.26 -56.14 52.61
CA GLU A 623 -16.66 -56.57 52.50
C GLU A 623 -17.62 -55.39 52.57
N THR A 624 -17.35 -54.42 53.46
CA THR A 624 -18.15 -53.19 53.57
C THR A 624 -18.14 -52.39 52.26
N VAL A 625 -16.97 -52.26 51.64
CA VAL A 625 -16.83 -51.57 50.34
C VAL A 625 -17.53 -52.34 49.21
N HIS A 626 -17.46 -53.67 49.19
CA HIS A 626 -18.21 -54.47 48.21
C HIS A 626 -19.72 -54.31 48.37
N GLN A 627 -20.23 -54.38 49.59
CA GLN A 627 -21.67 -54.17 49.87
C GLN A 627 -22.13 -52.78 49.42
N ALA A 628 -21.31 -51.74 49.66
CA ALA A 628 -21.60 -50.38 49.23
C ALA A 628 -21.58 -50.24 47.70
N LEU A 629 -20.62 -50.86 47.01
CA LEU A 629 -20.54 -50.85 45.54
C LEU A 629 -21.71 -51.58 44.89
N ASP A 630 -22.10 -52.75 45.42
CA ASP A 630 -23.26 -53.50 44.92
C ASP A 630 -24.55 -52.70 45.10
N LEU A 631 -24.72 -52.06 46.26
CA LEU A 631 -25.88 -51.19 46.51
C LEU A 631 -25.89 -49.96 45.58
N LEU A 632 -24.74 -49.32 45.36
CA LEU A 632 -24.66 -48.18 44.43
C LEU A 632 -24.92 -48.60 42.98
N ALA A 633 -24.50 -49.81 42.57
CA ALA A 633 -24.81 -50.34 41.26
C ALA A 633 -26.33 -50.50 41.06
N ASP A 634 -27.05 -50.95 42.08
CA ASP A 634 -28.52 -51.03 42.06
C ASP A 634 -29.18 -49.64 42.06
N ILE A 635 -28.66 -48.69 42.83
CA ILE A 635 -29.19 -47.32 42.93
C ILE A 635 -29.05 -46.57 41.59
N VAL A 636 -27.92 -46.69 40.90
CA VAL A 636 -27.64 -45.98 39.65
C VAL A 636 -28.57 -46.41 38.50
N LEU A 637 -29.15 -47.61 38.57
CA LEU A 637 -30.15 -48.10 37.61
C LEU A 637 -31.51 -47.39 37.75
N GLN A 638 -31.75 -46.67 38.84
CA GLN A 638 -33.00 -45.94 39.08
C GLN A 638 -32.99 -44.53 38.47
N GLU A 639 -34.16 -43.90 38.43
CA GLU A 639 -34.29 -42.48 38.04
C GLU A 639 -33.84 -41.58 39.19
N LEU A 640 -32.64 -41.03 39.05
CA LEU A 640 -32.03 -40.13 40.03
C LEU A 640 -32.00 -38.69 39.53
N ASN A 641 -32.14 -37.74 40.46
CA ASN A 641 -31.84 -36.33 40.22
C ASN A 641 -30.37 -36.20 39.74
N PRO A 642 -30.07 -35.37 38.72
CA PRO A 642 -28.72 -35.10 38.26
C PRO A 642 -27.64 -34.95 39.36
N VAL A 643 -27.92 -34.19 40.44
CA VAL A 643 -26.96 -34.00 41.54
C VAL A 643 -26.73 -35.32 42.30
N THR A 644 -27.78 -36.05 42.64
CA THR A 644 -27.68 -37.34 43.33
C THR A 644 -26.96 -38.39 42.47
N ARG A 645 -27.19 -38.38 41.16
CA ARG A 645 -26.45 -39.24 40.22
C ARG A 645 -24.95 -38.94 40.24
N ARG A 646 -24.55 -37.66 40.19
CA ARG A 646 -23.14 -37.24 40.33
C ARG A 646 -22.54 -37.68 41.66
N LYS A 647 -23.28 -37.56 42.77
CA LYS A 647 -22.85 -38.07 44.09
C LYS A 647 -22.57 -39.58 44.06
N CYS A 648 -23.44 -40.36 43.41
CA CYS A 648 -23.22 -41.79 43.21
C CYS A 648 -21.96 -42.08 42.40
N GLU A 649 -21.75 -41.37 41.28
CA GLU A 649 -20.54 -41.50 40.44
C GLU A 649 -19.25 -41.19 41.22
N HIS A 650 -19.27 -40.15 42.05
CA HIS A 650 -18.13 -39.77 42.90
C HIS A 650 -17.82 -40.86 43.93
N LEU A 651 -18.85 -41.39 44.59
CA LEU A 651 -18.71 -42.48 45.55
C LEU A 651 -18.22 -43.77 44.89
N ILE A 652 -18.77 -44.15 43.72
CA ILE A 652 -18.31 -45.33 42.98
C ILE A 652 -16.83 -45.20 42.65
N THR A 653 -16.40 -44.04 42.15
CA THR A 653 -15.00 -43.77 41.81
C THR A 653 -14.09 -43.89 43.04
N GLU A 654 -14.50 -43.34 44.19
CA GLU A 654 -13.77 -43.46 45.44
C GLU A 654 -13.70 -44.89 45.96
N LEU A 655 -14.85 -45.58 46.04
CA LEU A 655 -14.95 -46.93 46.59
C LEU A 655 -14.21 -47.96 45.72
N VAL A 656 -14.18 -47.78 44.39
CA VAL A 656 -13.36 -48.61 43.50
C VAL A 656 -11.87 -48.45 43.83
N HIS A 657 -11.39 -47.23 44.04
CA HIS A 657 -10.00 -46.99 44.48
C HIS A 657 -9.73 -47.61 45.85
N GLN A 658 -10.58 -47.36 46.85
CA GLN A 658 -10.45 -47.93 48.20
C GLN A 658 -10.41 -49.46 48.19
N ARG A 659 -11.27 -50.10 47.39
CA ARG A 659 -11.29 -51.56 47.18
C ARG A 659 -9.96 -52.06 46.63
N ASP A 660 -9.42 -51.39 45.62
CA ASP A 660 -8.21 -51.82 44.93
C ASP A 660 -6.98 -51.64 45.84
N VAL A 661 -6.93 -50.57 46.62
CA VAL A 661 -5.93 -50.36 47.69
C VAL A 661 -6.02 -51.46 48.75
N ILE A 662 -7.21 -51.76 49.27
CA ILE A 662 -7.39 -52.81 50.29
C ILE A 662 -6.93 -54.18 49.74
N ARG A 663 -7.28 -54.50 48.49
CA ARG A 663 -6.83 -55.73 47.82
C ARG A 663 -5.31 -55.78 47.71
N GLU A 664 -4.66 -54.67 47.39
CA GLU A 664 -3.19 -54.59 47.34
C GLU A 664 -2.56 -54.82 48.73
N LEU A 665 -3.12 -54.21 49.79
CA LEU A 665 -2.66 -54.42 51.17
C LEU A 665 -2.76 -55.90 51.59
N ILE A 666 -3.87 -56.56 51.23
CA ILE A 666 -4.09 -58.00 51.51
C ILE A 666 -3.11 -58.85 50.71
N GLN A 667 -2.91 -58.56 49.42
CA GLN A 667 -1.97 -59.28 48.56
C GLN A 667 -0.53 -59.17 49.07
N GLN A 668 -0.12 -57.98 49.54
CA GLN A 668 1.21 -57.72 50.10
C GLN A 668 1.35 -58.17 51.57
N ARG A 669 0.28 -58.67 52.18
CA ARG A 669 0.23 -59.15 53.57
C ARG A 669 0.67 -58.11 54.61
N ILE A 670 0.21 -56.88 54.44
CA ILE A 670 0.53 -55.78 55.35
C ILE A 670 -0.41 -55.84 56.55
N VAL A 671 0.20 -55.85 57.74
CA VAL A 671 -0.50 -55.98 59.03
C VAL A 671 -0.09 -54.89 60.02
N ASP A 672 0.74 -53.93 59.60
CA ASP A 672 1.21 -52.82 60.44
C ASP A 672 0.71 -51.49 59.86
N SER A 673 0.18 -50.62 60.72
CA SER A 673 -0.26 -49.27 60.34
C SER A 673 0.89 -48.38 59.88
N LYS A 674 2.14 -48.75 60.21
CA LYS A 674 3.36 -48.08 59.73
C LYS A 674 3.92 -48.64 58.42
N GLY A 675 3.24 -49.61 57.80
CA GLY A 675 3.65 -50.15 56.50
C GLY A 675 3.64 -49.08 55.42
N PHE A 676 4.75 -48.97 54.65
CA PHE A 676 4.89 -47.91 53.64
C PHE A 676 3.77 -47.92 52.60
N THR A 677 3.27 -49.08 52.16
CA THR A 677 2.17 -49.15 51.19
C THR A 677 0.88 -48.50 51.71
N TRP A 678 0.63 -48.53 53.03
CA TRP A 678 -0.49 -47.79 53.63
C TRP A 678 -0.16 -46.31 53.80
N LEU A 679 1.04 -46.00 54.30
CA LEU A 679 1.51 -44.62 54.46
C LEU A 679 1.56 -43.86 53.12
N TYR A 680 1.79 -44.56 52.01
CA TYR A 680 1.83 -44.04 50.64
C TYR A 680 0.48 -43.44 50.21
N GLN A 681 -0.63 -43.95 50.73
CA GLN A 681 -1.97 -43.50 50.39
C GLN A 681 -2.39 -42.26 51.19
N MET A 682 -3.32 -41.49 50.65
CA MET A 682 -3.88 -40.32 51.34
C MET A 682 -4.86 -40.75 52.41
N ARG A 683 -4.61 -40.31 53.64
CA ARG A 683 -5.36 -40.72 54.84
C ARG A 683 -6.01 -39.52 55.50
N PHE A 684 -7.26 -39.68 55.91
CA PHE A 684 -8.11 -38.58 56.41
C PHE A 684 -8.42 -38.80 57.89
N TYR A 685 -7.94 -37.90 58.74
CA TYR A 685 -8.09 -37.96 60.19
C TYR A 685 -9.02 -36.85 60.67
N LEU A 686 -10.14 -37.23 61.28
CA LEU A 686 -11.09 -36.30 61.86
C LEU A 686 -10.95 -36.30 63.39
N ASP A 687 -10.38 -35.23 63.95
CA ASP A 687 -10.35 -34.99 65.39
C ASP A 687 -11.55 -34.13 65.82
N ARG A 688 -12.45 -34.73 66.59
CA ARG A 688 -13.67 -34.08 67.09
C ARG A 688 -13.43 -33.20 68.30
N ASN A 689 -12.29 -33.37 68.98
CA ASN A 689 -11.99 -32.70 70.24
C ASN A 689 -11.26 -31.36 70.03
N SER A 690 -10.84 -31.04 68.80
CA SER A 690 -10.20 -29.77 68.49
C SER A 690 -11.17 -28.60 68.69
N SER A 691 -10.68 -27.54 69.36
CA SER A 691 -11.45 -26.33 69.64
C SER A 691 -11.77 -25.49 68.40
N ASP A 692 -10.92 -25.56 67.36
CA ASP A 692 -11.15 -24.88 66.08
C ASP A 692 -11.80 -25.85 65.08
N PRO A 693 -13.04 -25.58 64.61
CA PRO A 693 -13.70 -26.39 63.57
C PRO A 693 -12.84 -26.59 62.31
N LEU A 694 -12.02 -25.61 61.95
CA LEU A 694 -11.24 -25.64 60.71
C LEU A 694 -10.03 -26.57 60.79
N GLU A 695 -9.53 -26.88 61.99
CA GLU A 695 -8.40 -27.79 62.20
C GLU A 695 -8.83 -29.23 62.48
N ARG A 696 -10.14 -29.50 62.52
CA ARG A 696 -10.67 -30.84 62.85
C ARG A 696 -10.28 -31.92 61.84
N LEU A 697 -10.11 -31.58 60.56
CA LEU A 697 -9.75 -32.54 59.51
C LEU A 697 -8.30 -32.34 59.06
N ALA A 698 -7.48 -33.35 59.28
CA ALA A 698 -6.10 -33.42 58.81
C ALA A 698 -5.92 -34.54 57.79
N ILE A 699 -5.23 -34.24 56.69
CA ILE A 699 -4.89 -35.18 55.63
C ILE A 699 -3.41 -35.52 55.75
N LYS A 700 -3.07 -36.80 55.83
CA LYS A 700 -1.67 -37.26 55.87
C LYS A 700 -1.33 -38.12 54.67
N VAL A 701 -0.14 -37.89 54.13
CA VAL A 701 0.43 -38.65 53.00
C VAL A 701 1.90 -38.86 53.29
N ALA A 702 2.32 -40.11 53.41
CA ALA A 702 3.61 -40.50 54.00
C ALA A 702 3.86 -39.74 55.31
N ASP A 703 4.86 -38.86 55.34
CA ASP A 703 5.25 -38.05 56.50
C ASP A 703 4.61 -36.66 56.53
N ALA A 704 3.99 -36.22 55.42
CA ALA A 704 3.41 -34.88 55.29
C ALA A 704 2.01 -34.83 55.90
N SER A 705 1.66 -33.70 56.53
CA SER A 705 0.36 -33.48 57.19
C SER A 705 -0.20 -32.10 56.85
N PHE A 706 -1.40 -32.06 56.27
CA PHE A 706 -2.06 -30.83 55.84
C PHE A 706 -3.43 -30.67 56.50
N PRO A 707 -3.79 -29.47 57.00
CA PRO A 707 -5.17 -29.20 57.34
C PRO A 707 -6.03 -29.12 56.07
N TYR A 708 -7.29 -29.55 56.15
CA TYR A 708 -8.24 -29.39 55.07
C TYR A 708 -8.57 -27.91 54.82
N GLY A 709 -8.70 -27.51 53.55
CA GLY A 709 -8.87 -26.10 53.18
C GLY A 709 -10.28 -25.53 53.37
N TRP A 710 -11.31 -26.39 53.47
CA TRP A 710 -12.72 -26.02 53.63
C TRP A 710 -13.28 -25.05 52.57
N GLU A 711 -12.68 -24.99 51.39
CA GLU A 711 -13.30 -24.30 50.25
C GLU A 711 -14.48 -25.13 49.74
N TYR A 712 -15.62 -24.50 49.45
CA TYR A 712 -16.73 -25.17 48.77
C TYR A 712 -16.39 -25.33 47.28
N LEU A 713 -16.34 -26.57 46.82
CA LEU A 713 -15.93 -26.92 45.46
C LEU A 713 -17.11 -27.24 44.54
N GLY A 714 -18.33 -27.24 45.08
CA GLY A 714 -19.53 -27.65 44.35
C GLY A 714 -19.51 -29.15 44.03
N VAL A 715 -19.98 -29.51 42.84
CA VAL A 715 -19.99 -30.90 42.34
C VAL A 715 -19.02 -31.03 41.17
N PRO A 716 -17.68 -31.00 41.41
CA PRO A 716 -16.70 -31.04 40.35
C PRO A 716 -16.60 -32.44 39.73
N ASP A 717 -16.22 -32.53 38.45
CA ASP A 717 -15.91 -33.80 37.82
C ASP A 717 -14.72 -34.47 38.52
N ARG A 718 -14.87 -35.73 38.93
CA ARG A 718 -13.84 -36.47 39.67
C ARG A 718 -12.97 -37.30 38.72
N LEU A 719 -11.65 -37.13 38.83
CA LEU A 719 -10.68 -37.92 38.08
C LEU A 719 -10.58 -39.34 38.68
N VAL A 720 -10.57 -40.36 37.83
CA VAL A 720 -10.28 -41.74 38.27
C VAL A 720 -8.84 -41.83 38.77
N GLN A 721 -8.66 -42.26 40.02
CA GLN A 721 -7.34 -42.44 40.60
C GLN A 721 -6.64 -43.65 39.99
N THR A 722 -5.39 -43.45 39.60
CA THR A 722 -4.52 -44.49 39.05
C THR A 722 -3.22 -44.52 39.85
N PRO A 723 -2.43 -45.60 39.79
CA PRO A 723 -1.12 -45.64 40.44
C PRO A 723 -0.18 -44.49 40.02
N LEU A 724 -0.35 -43.95 38.80
CA LEU A 724 0.39 -42.77 38.35
C LEU A 724 -0.08 -41.50 39.06
N THR A 725 -1.40 -41.33 39.20
CA THR A 725 -1.99 -40.21 39.94
C THR A 725 -1.53 -40.20 41.40
N ASP A 726 -1.47 -41.37 42.04
CA ASP A 726 -1.01 -41.47 43.43
C ASP A 726 0.47 -41.09 43.57
N ARG A 727 1.32 -41.44 42.58
CA ARG A 727 2.73 -41.00 42.56
C ARG A 727 2.83 -39.48 42.44
N VAL A 728 2.00 -38.88 41.60
CA VAL A 728 1.92 -37.42 41.44
C VAL A 728 1.46 -36.77 42.75
N TYR A 729 0.43 -37.32 43.41
CA TYR A 729 -0.05 -36.81 44.70
C TYR A 729 1.02 -36.92 45.78
N LEU A 730 1.72 -38.04 45.90
CA LEU A 730 2.84 -38.18 46.83
C LEU A 730 3.92 -37.13 46.55
N THR A 731 4.32 -36.97 45.29
CA THR A 731 5.41 -36.05 44.93
C THR A 731 5.03 -34.59 45.21
N LEU A 732 3.82 -34.19 44.84
CA LEU A 732 3.31 -32.83 45.06
C LEU A 732 3.11 -32.53 46.55
N THR A 733 2.57 -33.48 47.32
CA THR A 733 2.38 -33.31 48.76
C THR A 733 3.71 -33.21 49.49
N GLN A 734 4.72 -34.01 49.13
CA GLN A 734 6.07 -33.89 49.69
C GLN A 734 6.73 -32.55 49.30
N ALA A 735 6.58 -32.09 48.06
CA ALA A 735 7.07 -30.79 47.64
C ALA A 735 6.44 -29.64 48.46
N LEU A 736 5.12 -29.70 48.67
CA LEU A 736 4.38 -28.71 49.45
C LEU A 736 4.80 -28.71 50.93
N ASP A 737 5.04 -29.88 51.53
CA ASP A 737 5.54 -29.99 52.90
C ASP A 737 6.89 -29.25 53.05
N THR A 738 7.78 -29.43 52.05
CA THR A 738 9.05 -28.71 51.95
C THR A 738 8.94 -27.24 51.50
N GLN A 739 7.73 -26.69 51.38
CA GLN A 739 7.46 -25.31 50.94
C GLN A 739 7.94 -24.99 49.51
N LEU A 740 8.02 -26.02 48.67
CA LEU A 740 8.36 -25.91 47.26
C LEU A 740 7.12 -26.03 46.38
N GLY A 741 7.24 -25.52 45.15
CA GLY A 741 6.24 -25.72 44.11
C GLY A 741 6.37 -27.09 43.44
N GLY A 742 5.33 -27.50 42.74
CA GLY A 742 5.32 -28.73 41.94
C GLY A 742 5.37 -28.46 40.43
N ALA A 743 6.15 -29.26 39.69
CA ALA A 743 6.20 -29.17 38.23
C ALA A 743 5.89 -30.51 37.57
N PRO A 744 4.61 -30.86 37.32
CA PRO A 744 4.27 -32.07 36.59
C PRO A 744 4.72 -31.95 35.13
N PHE A 745 5.59 -32.86 34.71
CA PHE A 745 6.16 -32.89 33.36
C PHE A 745 5.51 -33.97 32.50
N GLY A 746 5.17 -33.64 31.25
CA GLY A 746 4.60 -34.58 30.29
C GLY A 746 3.98 -33.90 29.05
N PRO A 747 3.58 -34.67 28.03
CA PRO A 747 2.99 -34.15 26.79
C PRO A 747 1.72 -33.33 27.00
N ALA A 748 1.37 -32.47 26.05
CA ALA A 748 0.11 -31.71 26.09
C ALA A 748 -1.10 -32.67 26.11
N GLY A 749 -2.13 -32.31 26.89
CA GLY A 749 -3.37 -33.10 26.98
C GLY A 749 -3.31 -34.38 27.83
N THR A 750 -2.22 -34.64 28.57
CA THR A 750 -2.08 -35.85 29.41
C THR A 750 -2.58 -35.68 30.85
N GLY A 751 -3.49 -34.75 31.12
CA GLY A 751 -4.10 -34.59 32.46
C GLY A 751 -3.22 -33.88 33.50
N LYS A 752 -2.21 -33.10 33.10
CA LYS A 752 -1.28 -32.43 34.04
C LYS A 752 -1.99 -31.44 34.95
N THR A 753 -2.72 -30.51 34.34
CA THR A 753 -3.50 -29.48 35.02
C THR A 753 -4.63 -30.11 35.84
N GLU A 754 -5.26 -31.15 35.29
CA GLU A 754 -6.33 -31.91 35.91
C GLU A 754 -5.85 -32.66 37.15
N SER A 755 -4.62 -33.19 37.15
CA SER A 755 -4.03 -33.86 38.32
C SER A 755 -3.79 -32.88 39.47
N VAL A 756 -3.31 -31.66 39.18
CA VAL A 756 -3.12 -30.61 40.21
C VAL A 756 -4.48 -30.14 40.74
N LYS A 757 -5.47 -29.92 39.86
CA LYS A 757 -6.84 -29.59 40.28
C LYS A 757 -7.44 -30.68 41.17
N ALA A 758 -7.31 -31.94 40.76
CA ALA A 758 -7.85 -33.06 41.52
C ALA A 758 -7.19 -33.20 42.90
N LEU A 759 -5.88 -32.97 43.02
CA LEU A 759 -5.21 -32.90 44.32
C LEU A 759 -5.74 -31.76 45.19
N GLY A 760 -5.93 -30.57 44.60
CA GLY A 760 -6.52 -29.44 45.33
C GLY A 760 -7.93 -29.72 45.81
N VAL A 761 -8.74 -30.46 45.04
CA VAL A 761 -10.07 -30.92 45.44
C VAL A 761 -9.99 -31.86 46.65
N GLN A 762 -9.05 -32.81 46.65
CA GLN A 762 -8.84 -33.73 47.77
C GLN A 762 -8.39 -33.02 49.04
N LEU A 763 -7.66 -31.91 48.92
CA LEU A 763 -7.22 -31.08 50.05
C LEU A 763 -8.19 -29.95 50.42
N GLY A 764 -9.30 -29.79 49.68
CA GLY A 764 -10.29 -28.73 49.92
C GLY A 764 -9.76 -27.33 49.64
N ARG A 765 -8.80 -27.20 48.72
CA ARG A 765 -8.09 -25.95 48.40
C ARG A 765 -8.68 -25.30 47.17
N PHE A 766 -8.71 -23.96 47.18
CA PHE A 766 -9.09 -23.18 46.01
C PHE A 766 -7.96 -23.19 44.97
N VAL A 767 -8.14 -23.92 43.86
CA VAL A 767 -7.17 -23.97 42.75
C VAL A 767 -7.61 -23.07 41.61
N LEU A 768 -6.74 -22.12 41.24
CA LEU A 768 -6.90 -21.24 40.10
C LEU A 768 -5.94 -21.64 38.99
N VAL A 769 -6.44 -21.71 37.77
CA VAL A 769 -5.65 -22.03 36.59
C VAL A 769 -5.51 -20.81 35.71
N PHE A 770 -4.27 -20.42 35.45
CA PHE A 770 -3.92 -19.31 34.60
C PHE A 770 -3.25 -19.87 33.34
N CYS A 771 -3.87 -19.63 32.18
CA CYS A 771 -3.27 -19.95 30.89
C CYS A 771 -2.32 -18.81 30.51
N CYS A 772 -1.01 -19.01 30.63
CA CYS A 772 -0.03 -18.00 30.30
C CYS A 772 0.08 -17.83 28.77
N ASP A 773 -0.13 -16.61 28.30
CA ASP A 773 0.11 -16.20 26.91
C ASP A 773 1.19 -15.11 26.85
N GLU A 774 1.58 -14.72 25.63
CA GLU A 774 2.58 -13.66 25.39
C GLU A 774 2.11 -12.26 25.86
N THR A 775 0.81 -12.09 26.15
CA THR A 775 0.24 -10.81 26.60
C THR A 775 0.28 -10.63 28.11
N PHE A 776 0.59 -11.68 28.88
CA PHE A 776 0.76 -11.58 30.33
C PHE A 776 1.94 -10.68 30.68
N ASP A 777 1.63 -9.53 31.26
CA ASP A 777 2.65 -8.59 31.72
C ASP A 777 3.11 -8.88 33.16
N PHE A 778 4.25 -8.30 33.51
CA PHE A 778 4.83 -8.42 34.85
C PHE A 778 3.88 -7.90 35.95
N GLN A 779 3.06 -6.89 35.66
CA GLN A 779 2.14 -6.31 36.64
C GLN A 779 0.95 -7.24 36.91
N ALA A 780 0.36 -7.87 35.89
CA ALA A 780 -0.71 -8.85 36.06
C ALA A 780 -0.22 -10.08 36.82
N MET A 781 0.96 -10.61 36.49
CA MET A 781 1.55 -11.75 37.23
C MET A 781 1.81 -11.40 38.69
N GLY A 782 2.42 -10.23 38.93
CA GLY A 782 2.66 -9.73 40.29
C GLY A 782 1.36 -9.58 41.09
N ARG A 783 0.31 -9.05 40.47
CA ARG A 783 -1.03 -8.93 41.06
C ARG A 783 -1.63 -10.29 41.41
N ILE A 784 -1.51 -11.28 40.52
CA ILE A 784 -2.00 -12.65 40.78
C ILE A 784 -1.28 -13.27 41.97
N PHE A 785 0.04 -13.13 42.06
CA PHE A 785 0.81 -13.65 43.20
C PHE A 785 0.42 -13.01 44.52
N VAL A 786 0.20 -11.68 44.56
CA VAL A 786 -0.31 -11.01 45.76
C VAL A 786 -1.65 -11.63 46.20
N GLY A 787 -2.56 -11.86 45.25
CA GLY A 787 -3.84 -12.53 45.50
C GLY A 787 -3.67 -13.94 46.06
N LEU A 788 -2.82 -14.77 45.43
CA LEU A 788 -2.54 -16.14 45.88
C LEU A 788 -1.93 -16.15 47.29
N CYS A 789 -0.98 -15.26 47.59
CA CYS A 789 -0.33 -15.16 48.89
C CYS A 789 -1.28 -14.75 50.00
N GLN A 790 -2.21 -13.83 49.74
CA GLN A 790 -3.15 -13.36 50.76
C GLN A 790 -4.30 -14.35 50.98
N VAL A 791 -4.86 -14.92 49.91
CA VAL A 791 -5.96 -15.89 50.02
C VAL A 791 -5.46 -17.25 50.54
N GLY A 792 -4.22 -17.64 50.21
CA GLY A 792 -3.74 -19.00 50.41
C GLY A 792 -4.32 -19.99 49.40
N ALA A 793 -4.66 -19.48 48.20
CA ALA A 793 -5.12 -20.29 47.08
C ALA A 793 -3.94 -20.92 46.33
N TRP A 794 -4.23 -21.91 45.50
CA TRP A 794 -3.25 -22.59 44.68
C TRP A 794 -3.25 -22.03 43.27
N GLY A 795 -2.09 -21.58 42.80
CA GLY A 795 -1.91 -21.11 41.43
C GLY A 795 -1.31 -22.21 40.55
N CYS A 796 -2.03 -22.58 39.49
CA CYS A 796 -1.55 -23.48 38.45
C CYS A 796 -1.33 -22.68 37.17
N PHE A 797 -0.07 -22.52 36.77
CA PHE A 797 0.29 -21.76 35.57
C PHE A 797 0.53 -22.73 34.42
N ASP A 798 -0.38 -22.72 33.44
CA ASP A 798 -0.30 -23.53 32.24
C ASP A 798 0.43 -22.77 31.13
N GLU A 799 1.13 -23.51 30.26
CA GLU A 799 1.95 -22.97 29.17
C GLU A 799 2.95 -21.88 29.63
N PHE A 800 3.52 -22.06 30.83
CA PHE A 800 4.43 -21.09 31.45
C PHE A 800 5.66 -20.72 30.58
N ASN A 801 6.01 -21.60 29.64
CA ASN A 801 7.07 -21.41 28.64
C ASN A 801 6.71 -20.48 27.47
N ARG A 802 5.47 -19.98 27.36
CA ARG A 802 5.08 -18.97 26.35
C ARG A 802 5.37 -17.54 26.78
N LEU A 803 5.71 -17.32 28.04
CA LEU A 803 6.11 -16.00 28.53
C LEU A 803 7.45 -15.59 27.93
N GLU A 804 7.61 -14.29 27.64
CA GLU A 804 8.90 -13.74 27.22
C GLU A 804 9.98 -14.01 28.28
N GLU A 805 11.21 -14.27 27.86
CA GLU A 805 12.34 -14.62 28.75
C GLU A 805 12.57 -13.57 29.85
N ARG A 806 12.38 -12.29 29.53
CA ARG A 806 12.50 -11.19 30.50
C ARG A 806 11.44 -11.29 31.60
N ILE A 807 10.20 -11.61 31.24
CA ILE A 807 9.08 -11.76 32.17
C ILE A 807 9.28 -13.02 33.00
N LEU A 808 9.69 -14.12 32.37
CA LEU A 808 10.02 -15.39 33.02
C LEU A 808 11.08 -15.20 34.12
N SER A 809 12.16 -14.48 33.82
CA SER A 809 13.21 -14.18 34.80
C SER A 809 12.67 -13.37 35.99
N ALA A 810 11.82 -12.37 35.72
CA ALA A 810 11.25 -11.53 36.76
C ALA A 810 10.23 -12.29 37.64
N VAL A 811 9.43 -13.16 37.04
CA VAL A 811 8.49 -14.03 37.74
C VAL A 811 9.23 -15.07 38.60
N SER A 812 10.30 -15.69 38.09
CA SER A 812 11.12 -16.62 38.88
C SER A 812 11.68 -15.97 40.15
N GLN A 813 12.10 -14.70 40.07
CA GLN A 813 12.55 -13.95 41.25
C GLN A 813 11.42 -13.75 42.27
N GLN A 814 10.20 -13.42 41.81
CA GLN A 814 9.04 -13.28 42.70
C GLN A 814 8.65 -14.61 43.36
N VAL A 815 8.64 -15.70 42.60
CA VAL A 815 8.37 -17.05 43.11
C VAL A 815 9.41 -17.45 44.15
N GLN A 816 10.68 -17.15 43.91
CA GLN A 816 11.76 -17.41 44.88
C GLN A 816 11.56 -16.61 46.17
N SER A 817 11.19 -15.33 46.08
CA SER A 817 10.86 -14.51 47.26
C SER A 817 9.69 -15.09 48.06
N ILE A 818 8.67 -15.63 47.39
CA ILE A 818 7.54 -16.30 48.03
C ILE A 818 8.00 -17.57 48.75
N GLN A 819 8.79 -18.42 48.09
CA GLN A 819 9.32 -19.66 48.68
C GLN A 819 10.20 -19.40 49.90
N GLN A 820 11.10 -18.42 49.82
CA GLN A 820 11.92 -18.00 50.96
C GLN A 820 11.06 -17.41 52.08
N GLY A 821 10.05 -16.62 51.71
CA GLY A 821 9.03 -16.11 52.63
C GLY A 821 8.35 -17.23 53.40
N LEU A 822 7.86 -18.26 52.72
CA LEU A 822 7.22 -19.43 53.34
C LEU A 822 8.15 -20.19 54.27
N ALA A 823 9.38 -20.46 53.84
CA ALA A 823 10.39 -21.12 54.67
C ALA A 823 10.72 -20.31 55.94
N SER A 824 10.74 -18.98 55.83
CA SER A 824 10.96 -18.09 56.98
C SER A 824 9.74 -17.98 57.90
N LEU A 825 8.53 -18.16 57.37
CA LEU A 825 7.27 -18.09 58.12
C LEU A 825 7.11 -19.26 59.11
N VAL A 826 7.76 -20.40 58.82
CA VAL A 826 7.92 -21.53 59.77
C VAL A 826 8.67 -21.08 61.03
N LYS A 827 9.64 -20.16 60.89
CA LYS A 827 10.45 -19.63 62.00
C LYS A 827 9.79 -18.42 62.68
N ASN A 828 9.19 -17.53 61.89
CA ASN A 828 8.57 -16.28 62.34
C ASN A 828 7.16 -16.10 61.74
N PRO A 829 6.08 -16.24 62.55
CA PRO A 829 4.69 -16.16 62.06
C PRO A 829 4.26 -14.79 61.49
N ASN A 830 5.03 -13.74 61.75
CA ASN A 830 4.78 -12.36 61.32
C ASN A 830 5.71 -11.90 60.18
N THR A 831 6.34 -12.84 59.47
CA THR A 831 7.18 -12.47 58.32
C THR A 831 6.32 -11.85 57.23
N GLU A 832 6.71 -10.65 56.79
CA GLU A 832 6.18 -10.01 55.59
C GLU A 832 7.18 -10.14 54.45
N ILE A 833 6.69 -10.31 53.22
CA ILE A 833 7.53 -10.28 52.02
C ILE A 833 7.20 -9.07 51.18
N GLU A 834 8.19 -8.60 50.43
CA GLU A 834 8.00 -7.57 49.43
C GLU A 834 7.75 -8.21 48.06
N LEU A 835 6.55 -8.01 47.50
CA LEU A 835 6.24 -8.34 46.11
C LEU A 835 5.79 -7.08 45.38
N VAL A 836 6.40 -6.80 44.21
CA VAL A 836 6.02 -5.66 43.35
C VAL A 836 6.03 -4.32 44.12
N GLY A 837 6.99 -4.14 45.03
CA GLY A 837 7.11 -2.92 45.85
C GLY A 837 6.08 -2.81 46.98
N LYS A 838 5.43 -3.92 47.38
CA LYS A 838 4.45 -3.97 48.47
C LYS A 838 4.83 -5.02 49.51
N SER A 839 4.82 -4.63 50.78
CA SER A 839 4.93 -5.57 51.90
C SER A 839 3.59 -6.28 52.12
N LEU A 840 3.60 -7.61 52.21
CA LEU A 840 2.41 -8.42 52.44
C LEU A 840 2.69 -9.60 53.36
N LYS A 841 1.67 -9.96 54.15
CA LYS A 841 1.67 -11.17 54.97
C LYS A 841 1.28 -12.38 54.10
N ILE A 842 2.09 -13.43 54.14
CA ILE A 842 1.82 -14.66 53.40
C ILE A 842 0.92 -15.59 54.21
N ASN A 843 -0.03 -16.24 53.54
CA ASN A 843 -0.79 -17.35 54.09
C ASN A 843 0.00 -18.66 53.94
N LYS A 844 0.12 -19.43 55.04
CA LYS A 844 0.82 -20.74 55.08
C LYS A 844 0.30 -21.76 54.07
N ASN A 845 -0.94 -21.61 53.63
CA ASN A 845 -1.65 -22.58 52.80
C ASN A 845 -1.43 -22.40 51.30
N ILE A 846 -0.68 -21.38 50.87
CA ILE A 846 -0.39 -21.16 49.45
C ILE A 846 0.35 -22.36 48.85
N GLY A 847 -0.06 -22.75 47.64
CA GLY A 847 0.63 -23.72 46.81
C GLY A 847 0.84 -23.14 45.42
N MET A 848 1.97 -23.44 44.80
CA MET A 848 2.23 -23.06 43.41
C MET A 848 2.61 -24.30 42.60
N ALA A 849 1.91 -24.50 41.48
CA ALA A 849 2.25 -25.52 40.51
C ALA A 849 2.56 -24.86 39.16
N GLN A 850 3.67 -25.24 38.55
CA GLN A 850 4.10 -24.75 37.24
C GLN A 850 3.99 -25.88 36.23
N ILE A 851 3.34 -25.63 35.10
CA ILE A 851 3.17 -26.60 34.02
C ILE A 851 3.81 -26.03 32.76
N GLY A 852 4.77 -26.76 32.17
CA GLY A 852 5.37 -26.40 30.88
C GLY A 852 6.89 -26.17 30.82
N LEU A 853 7.70 -26.75 31.72
CA LEU A 853 9.17 -26.70 31.61
C LEU A 853 9.71 -27.68 30.54
N ASP A 854 9.50 -27.38 29.25
CA ASP A 854 10.01 -28.22 28.14
C ASP A 854 11.38 -27.75 27.59
N ARG A 855 11.87 -26.54 27.93
CA ARG A 855 13.05 -25.98 27.25
C ARG A 855 14.12 -25.25 28.09
N ALA A 856 13.89 -24.91 29.36
CA ALA A 856 14.79 -24.01 30.10
C ALA A 856 15.85 -24.70 30.99
N LEU A 857 15.98 -26.03 30.96
CA LEU A 857 17.00 -26.79 31.70
C LEU A 857 17.89 -27.63 30.78
N ARG A 858 18.23 -27.10 29.59
CA ARG A 858 19.36 -27.57 28.79
C ARG A 858 20.38 -26.46 28.60
#